data_AF-A0A0D2CHL5-F1
#
_entry.id   AF-A0A0D2CHL5-F1
#
_cell.length_a   1.000
_cell.length_b   1.000
_cell.length_c   1.000
_cell.angle_alpha   90.00
_cell.angle_beta   90.00
_cell.angle_gamma   90.00
#
_symmetry.space_group_name_H-M   'P 1'
#
loop_
_entity.id
_entity.type
_entity.pdbx_description
1 polymer ?
#
loop_
_entity_poly.entity_id
_entity_poly.type
_entity_poly.pdbx_seq_one_letter_code
_entity_poly.pdbx_strand_id
1 'polypeptide(L)'
;MDRDQHQWHAELDRITTSLDRLALDADEEVRSVVLDRLRRPTDVFLRRRRWFLTSASQEDRLNALIRGHSDKAVALLSCSHALSRPTIRSVLATPIELNVDLDNDASASKYLGLIASINCINQDAVSHAEATRARALILMLENKSSTFLRNMRDFFSVPDPVLLYDLFPPNTLDPLLSRLCSTFATQVEALRDRCDWAGAHRAVGELPSMFGISPNLDGLLNGTLRYVRAWCRWRPVQGRIFGQENLRPEQKAQLRDVLLLNGPDFTYATHRSALDALLYQARHRSMDHIRHGHFFAWLSTDARMDSRTFLNGVLAFPSGPRLSMPGAVESFIFLCLRNEVSLNTLRILEEAVALKEARVYRSLSQIFYSSVSAVRTTAVMHLLRAVHASGNHTLIDCLNGYIRDIIQDDFKDMQMRLYDLMEDDTHRNPQPTAFQVQALGQAITNVPSLRRTLDQQTQLLLDKWPSAAEIDALFSLRAEVVRGRVGTALATRLDRHCLIRLTGRGTHDNESRDVIVALLWHWQEPLHVPRRTLALSILSCSSLPQPLQKECLVLIRDMEDDHLRKLGTIMSSGTEMACTRLAKLICSRPFLRHHQEGCWKAVLLFMMEQRKETLRDHTLTHMDVKKWFKWLAHLRKIFDISEGPANHGQLMLEPELHSWSQVLETSYLGVLSQLENDPKTGLLVQSALKDWRDKDSIRRVLDFFGRSRARDLQHPLLLAIDALDSQGRNRGAQGWAALAALASAE
;
A
#
# COMPACT_ATOMS: atom_id res chain seq x y z
N MET A 1 -7.50 41.52 -81.17
CA MET A 1 -7.17 40.15 -80.72
C MET A 1 -7.88 39.82 -79.41
N ASP A 2 -8.36 40.85 -78.71
CA ASP A 2 -8.57 40.87 -77.26
C ASP A 2 -9.86 40.16 -76.81
N ARG A 3 -10.94 40.19 -77.62
CA ARG A 3 -12.23 39.60 -77.22
C ARG A 3 -12.16 38.08 -77.03
N ASP A 4 -11.51 37.36 -77.94
CA ASP A 4 -11.39 35.89 -77.86
C ASP A 4 -10.44 35.47 -76.72
N GLN A 5 -9.38 36.25 -76.50
CA GLN A 5 -8.42 36.04 -75.41
C GLN A 5 -9.09 36.24 -74.05
N HIS A 6 -9.84 37.33 -73.87
CA HIS A 6 -10.59 37.57 -72.64
C HIS A 6 -11.65 36.51 -72.38
N GLN A 7 -12.34 36.01 -73.42
CA GLN A 7 -13.27 34.90 -73.28
C GLN A 7 -12.55 33.62 -72.83
N TRP A 8 -11.41 33.31 -73.43
CA TRP A 8 -10.61 32.13 -73.05
C TRP A 8 -10.11 32.22 -71.61
N HIS A 9 -9.56 33.37 -71.19
CA HIS A 9 -9.15 33.64 -69.80
C HIS A 9 -10.33 33.49 -68.83
N ALA A 10 -11.49 34.08 -69.12
CA ALA A 10 -12.67 33.97 -68.26
C ALA A 10 -13.24 32.54 -68.16
N GLU A 11 -13.16 31.76 -69.25
CA GLU A 11 -13.57 30.35 -69.24
C GLU A 11 -12.60 29.49 -68.40
N LEU A 12 -11.30 29.75 -68.45
CA LEU A 12 -10.32 29.10 -67.57
C LEU A 12 -10.52 29.47 -66.10
N ASP A 13 -10.69 30.75 -65.80
CA ASP A 13 -10.98 31.23 -64.43
C ASP A 13 -12.25 30.58 -63.87
N ARG A 14 -13.27 30.37 -64.70
CA ARG A 14 -14.50 29.66 -64.30
C ARG A 14 -14.24 28.18 -64.00
N ILE A 15 -13.40 27.52 -64.79
CA ILE A 15 -13.03 26.13 -64.57
C ILE A 15 -12.21 26.00 -63.28
N THR A 16 -11.21 26.85 -63.07
CA THR A 16 -10.35 26.83 -61.87
C THR A 16 -11.09 27.20 -60.60
N THR A 17 -11.99 28.19 -60.63
CA THR A 17 -12.83 28.53 -59.47
C THR A 17 -13.85 27.44 -59.12
N SER A 18 -14.31 26.66 -60.12
CA SER A 18 -15.17 25.50 -59.89
C SER A 18 -14.42 24.26 -59.39
N LEU A 19 -13.10 24.24 -59.56
CA LEU A 19 -12.19 23.20 -59.12
C LEU A 19 -11.44 23.73 -57.91
N ASP A 20 -12.15 23.84 -56.78
CA ASP A 20 -11.62 24.34 -55.53
C ASP A 20 -10.40 23.50 -55.13
N ARG A 21 -9.22 24.01 -55.53
CA ARG A 21 -7.91 23.35 -55.60
C ARG A 21 -7.85 22.25 -56.66
N LEU A 22 -7.00 22.46 -57.68
CA LEU A 22 -6.34 21.37 -58.41
C LEU A 22 -5.69 20.44 -57.38
N ALA A 23 -6.45 19.47 -56.87
CA ALA A 23 -5.95 18.43 -56.01
C ALA A 23 -5.03 17.57 -56.89
N LEU A 24 -3.77 17.99 -56.95
CA LEU A 24 -2.66 17.21 -57.46
C LEU A 24 -2.53 15.86 -56.73
N ASP A 25 -3.26 15.67 -55.62
CA ASP A 25 -3.41 14.45 -54.84
C ASP A 25 -4.64 13.59 -55.22
N ALA A 26 -5.47 14.02 -56.18
CA ALA A 26 -6.62 13.22 -56.61
C ALA A 26 -6.19 12.00 -57.43
N ASP A 27 -6.99 10.94 -57.36
CA ASP A 27 -6.82 9.70 -58.14
C ASP A 27 -6.65 10.01 -59.64
N GLU A 28 -5.89 9.18 -60.38
CA GLU A 28 -5.54 9.44 -61.79
C GLU A 28 -6.80 9.63 -62.66
N GLU A 29 -7.90 8.96 -62.32
CA GLU A 29 -9.19 9.10 -63.00
C GLU A 29 -9.81 10.50 -62.84
N VAL A 30 -9.81 11.03 -61.61
CA VAL A 30 -10.31 12.40 -61.34
C VAL A 30 -9.42 13.42 -62.02
N ARG A 31 -8.10 13.21 -62.01
CA ARG A 31 -7.14 14.09 -62.67
C ARG A 31 -7.39 14.13 -64.19
N SER A 32 -7.61 12.99 -64.83
CA SER A 32 -7.92 12.91 -66.26
C SER A 32 -9.18 13.72 -66.64
N VAL A 33 -10.27 13.59 -65.88
CA VAL A 33 -11.53 14.33 -66.12
C VAL A 33 -11.33 15.85 -66.02
N VAL A 34 -10.51 16.29 -65.06
CA VAL A 34 -10.19 17.72 -64.88
C VAL A 34 -9.36 18.26 -66.05
N LEU A 35 -8.34 17.51 -66.47
CA LEU A 35 -7.47 17.91 -67.58
C LEU A 35 -8.26 17.98 -68.90
N ASP A 36 -9.20 17.06 -69.13
CA ASP A 36 -10.09 17.11 -70.29
C ASP A 36 -11.00 18.35 -70.31
N ARG A 37 -11.42 18.83 -69.13
CA ARG A 37 -12.18 20.10 -69.04
C ARG A 37 -11.31 21.30 -69.36
N LEU A 38 -10.06 21.33 -68.87
CA LEU A 38 -9.09 22.39 -69.15
C LEU A 38 -8.67 22.45 -70.63
N ARG A 39 -8.70 21.32 -71.33
CA ARG A 39 -8.41 21.24 -72.78
C ARG A 39 -9.45 22.00 -73.65
N ARG A 40 -10.73 21.98 -73.27
CA ARG A 40 -11.84 22.45 -74.11
C ARG A 40 -11.78 23.92 -74.51
N PRO A 41 -11.50 24.89 -73.63
CA PRO A 41 -11.41 26.30 -73.99
C PRO A 41 -10.39 26.54 -75.11
N THR A 42 -9.24 25.89 -75.05
CA THR A 42 -8.19 25.98 -76.08
C THR A 42 -8.63 25.37 -77.39
N ASP A 43 -9.28 24.19 -77.38
CA ASP A 43 -9.83 23.59 -78.61
C ASP A 43 -10.88 24.50 -79.28
N VAL A 44 -11.73 25.14 -78.48
CA VAL A 44 -12.71 26.13 -78.97
C VAL A 44 -12.02 27.36 -79.55
N PHE A 45 -11.01 27.88 -78.86
CA PHE A 45 -10.22 29.03 -79.31
C PHE A 45 -9.52 28.74 -80.66
N LEU A 46 -8.89 27.58 -80.80
CA LEU A 46 -8.23 27.14 -82.03
C LEU A 46 -9.24 26.92 -83.17
N ARG A 47 -10.41 26.32 -82.90
CA ARG A 47 -11.46 26.09 -83.92
C ARG A 47 -12.09 27.36 -84.46
N ARG A 48 -12.29 28.39 -83.62
CA ARG A 48 -12.89 29.68 -84.02
C ARG A 48 -12.01 30.46 -84.98
N ARG A 49 -10.68 30.24 -84.96
CA ARG A 49 -9.74 30.84 -85.90
C ARG A 49 -9.23 29.80 -86.90
N ARG A 50 -10.10 29.36 -87.83
CA ARG A 50 -9.72 28.57 -89.03
C ARG A 50 -8.89 29.42 -90.01
N TRP A 51 -7.69 29.83 -89.63
CA TRP A 51 -6.71 30.46 -90.53
C TRP A 51 -5.60 29.46 -90.83
N PHE A 52 -5.02 29.51 -92.03
CA PHE A 52 -3.85 28.71 -92.46
C PHE A 52 -2.58 29.10 -91.67
N LEU A 53 -2.64 28.98 -90.35
CA LEU A 53 -1.56 29.29 -89.44
C LEU A 53 -0.53 28.16 -89.55
N THR A 54 0.71 28.54 -89.80
CA THR A 54 1.85 27.63 -89.64
C THR A 54 1.93 27.20 -88.16
N SER A 55 2.45 26.01 -87.88
CA SER A 55 2.64 25.50 -86.50
C SER A 55 3.30 26.53 -85.58
N ALA A 56 4.31 27.25 -86.09
CA ALA A 56 5.01 28.31 -85.36
C ALA A 56 4.07 29.47 -84.96
N SER A 57 3.24 29.96 -85.89
CA SER A 57 2.31 31.06 -85.60
C SER A 57 1.17 30.68 -84.64
N GLN A 58 0.81 29.40 -84.57
CA GLN A 58 -0.10 28.88 -83.56
C GLN A 58 0.56 28.88 -82.18
N GLU A 59 1.80 28.40 -82.08
CA GLU A 59 2.57 28.36 -80.83
C GLU A 59 2.83 29.76 -80.26
N ASP A 60 3.23 30.73 -81.09
CA ASP A 60 3.44 32.11 -80.66
C ASP A 60 2.18 32.71 -80.02
N ARG A 61 1.00 32.40 -80.58
CA ARG A 61 -0.28 32.87 -80.06
C ARG A 61 -0.67 32.17 -78.77
N LEU A 62 -0.49 30.86 -78.67
CA LEU A 62 -0.76 30.12 -77.44
C LEU A 62 0.20 30.56 -76.31
N ASN A 63 1.46 30.84 -76.62
CA ASN A 63 2.42 31.42 -75.67
C ASN A 63 1.99 32.82 -75.20
N ALA A 64 1.47 33.65 -76.11
CA ALA A 64 0.91 34.96 -75.73
C ALA A 64 -0.31 34.82 -74.79
N LEU A 65 -1.18 33.82 -75.01
CA LEU A 65 -2.29 33.51 -74.11
C LEU A 65 -1.82 33.09 -72.72
N ILE A 66 -0.80 32.21 -72.66
CA ILE A 66 -0.21 31.73 -71.40
C ILE A 66 0.40 32.91 -70.62
N ARG A 67 1.22 33.74 -71.28
CA ARG A 67 1.87 34.89 -70.65
C ARG A 67 0.87 35.94 -70.15
N GLY A 68 -0.27 36.08 -70.83
CA GLY A 68 -1.32 37.04 -70.49
C GLY A 68 -2.30 36.59 -69.42
N HIS A 69 -2.27 35.32 -68.98
CA HIS A 69 -3.17 34.81 -67.94
C HIS A 69 -2.61 35.07 -66.53
N SER A 70 -3.49 35.23 -65.55
CA SER A 70 -3.13 35.43 -64.14
C SER A 70 -2.49 34.19 -63.53
N ASP A 71 -3.05 33.01 -63.79
CA ASP A 71 -2.51 31.69 -63.41
C ASP A 71 -1.89 31.00 -64.63
N LYS A 72 -0.59 31.21 -64.81
CA LYS A 72 0.12 30.74 -66.00
C LYS A 72 0.30 29.22 -66.03
N ALA A 73 0.25 28.55 -64.87
CA ALA A 73 0.32 27.09 -64.79
C ALA A 73 -0.94 26.43 -65.35
N VAL A 74 -2.12 26.95 -64.98
CA VAL A 74 -3.42 26.50 -65.54
C VAL A 74 -3.47 26.79 -67.04
N ALA A 75 -3.06 27.99 -67.45
CA ALA A 75 -3.02 28.37 -68.85
C ALA A 75 -2.11 27.43 -69.66
N LEU A 76 -0.93 27.10 -69.14
CA LEU A 76 -0.04 26.13 -69.78
C LEU A 76 -0.70 24.74 -69.89
N LEU A 77 -1.33 24.22 -68.83
CA LEU A 77 -2.03 22.93 -68.87
C LEU A 77 -3.10 22.88 -69.95
N SER A 78 -3.93 23.93 -70.03
CA SER A 78 -4.99 24.02 -71.04
C SER A 78 -4.48 24.08 -72.48
N CYS A 79 -3.25 24.57 -72.70
CA CYS A 79 -2.61 24.68 -74.01
C CYS A 79 -1.70 23.48 -74.34
N SER A 80 -1.38 22.62 -73.36
CA SER A 80 -0.30 21.63 -73.48
C SER A 80 -0.52 20.58 -74.55
N HIS A 81 -1.76 20.21 -74.90
CA HIS A 81 -2.04 19.25 -75.97
C HIS A 81 -1.82 19.82 -77.38
N ALA A 82 -1.74 21.15 -77.52
CA ALA A 82 -1.65 21.85 -78.80
C ALA A 82 -0.30 22.57 -79.02
N LEU A 83 0.62 22.47 -78.06
CA LEU A 83 1.98 23.01 -78.12
C LEU A 83 2.99 21.89 -78.46
N SER A 84 4.06 22.24 -79.17
CA SER A 84 5.17 21.31 -79.39
C SER A 84 6.00 21.08 -78.11
N ARG A 85 6.72 19.96 -78.09
CA ARG A 85 7.65 19.59 -77.01
C ARG A 85 8.67 20.70 -76.70
N PRO A 86 9.40 21.30 -77.66
CA PRO A 86 10.36 22.36 -77.37
C PRO A 86 9.72 23.56 -76.68
N THR A 87 8.52 23.95 -77.11
CA THR A 87 7.81 25.11 -76.56
C THR A 87 7.35 24.86 -75.13
N ILE A 88 6.78 23.69 -74.82
CA ILE A 88 6.40 23.33 -73.44
C ILE A 88 7.62 23.30 -72.53
N ARG A 89 8.72 22.67 -72.97
CA ARG A 89 9.95 22.58 -72.18
C ARG A 89 10.59 23.94 -71.96
N SER A 90 10.57 24.82 -72.97
CA SER A 90 11.05 26.21 -72.83
C SER A 90 10.26 26.97 -71.78
N VAL A 91 8.93 26.82 -71.73
CA VAL A 91 8.09 27.51 -70.73
C VAL A 91 8.31 26.91 -69.32
N LEU A 92 8.44 25.59 -69.21
CA LEU A 92 8.73 24.92 -67.94
C LEU A 92 10.10 25.30 -67.37
N ALA A 93 11.13 25.45 -68.22
CA ALA A 93 12.47 25.87 -67.84
C ALA A 93 12.55 27.31 -67.32
N THR A 94 11.48 28.10 -67.44
CA THR A 94 11.37 29.49 -66.95
C THR A 94 10.28 29.65 -65.87
N PRO A 95 10.45 29.15 -64.64
CA PRO A 95 9.45 29.22 -63.57
C PRO A 95 9.18 30.64 -63.06
N ILE A 96 10.09 31.60 -63.29
CA ILE A 96 9.80 33.03 -63.11
C ILE A 96 8.67 33.45 -64.06
N GLU A 97 8.70 32.98 -65.31
CA GLU A 97 7.60 33.20 -66.23
C GLU A 97 6.32 32.51 -65.75
N LEU A 98 6.37 31.47 -64.92
CA LEU A 98 5.19 30.80 -64.33
C LEU A 98 4.74 31.37 -62.98
N ASN A 99 5.39 32.43 -62.47
CA ASN A 99 5.17 32.98 -61.12
C ASN A 99 5.35 31.93 -60.00
N VAL A 100 6.26 30.98 -60.17
CA VAL A 100 6.55 29.93 -59.17
C VAL A 100 7.83 30.25 -58.41
N ASP A 101 7.72 30.33 -57.10
CA ASP A 101 8.86 30.38 -56.18
C ASP A 101 9.27 28.96 -55.75
N LEU A 102 10.35 28.42 -56.30
CA LEU A 102 10.84 27.07 -55.95
C LEU A 102 11.45 27.01 -54.53
N ASP A 103 11.67 28.16 -53.87
CA ASP A 103 12.11 28.21 -52.48
C ASP A 103 10.98 27.90 -51.49
N ASN A 104 9.74 28.06 -51.91
CA ASN A 104 8.55 27.71 -51.14
C ASN A 104 8.05 26.31 -51.50
N ASP A 105 7.98 25.41 -50.51
CA ASP A 105 7.57 24.01 -50.71
C ASP A 105 6.17 23.88 -51.35
N ALA A 106 5.23 24.77 -51.03
CA ALA A 106 3.89 24.76 -51.63
C ALA A 106 3.92 25.11 -53.13
N SER A 107 4.78 26.05 -53.50
CA SER A 107 4.98 26.47 -54.90
C SER A 107 5.78 25.44 -55.68
N ALA A 108 6.83 24.86 -55.09
CA ALA A 108 7.58 23.74 -55.67
C ALA A 108 6.67 22.52 -55.93
N SER A 109 5.80 22.18 -54.97
CA SER A 109 4.81 21.10 -55.13
C SER A 109 3.83 21.38 -56.28
N LYS A 110 3.30 22.60 -56.39
CA LYS A 110 2.45 23.01 -57.52
C LYS A 110 3.15 22.87 -58.87
N TYR A 111 4.41 23.27 -58.95
CA TYR A 111 5.20 23.19 -60.17
C TYR A 111 5.54 21.75 -60.57
N LEU A 112 5.91 20.90 -59.61
CA LEU A 112 6.10 19.48 -59.84
C LEU A 112 4.78 18.80 -60.28
N GLY A 113 3.67 19.22 -59.68
CA GLY A 113 2.34 18.73 -60.06
C GLY A 113 1.92 19.16 -61.47
N LEU A 114 2.31 20.37 -61.88
CA LEU A 114 2.19 20.85 -63.25
C LEU A 114 2.96 19.92 -64.22
N ILE A 115 4.21 19.57 -63.93
CA ILE A 115 5.00 18.63 -64.73
C ILE A 115 4.29 17.27 -64.84
N ALA A 116 3.85 16.70 -63.71
CA ALA A 116 3.13 15.43 -63.68
C ALA A 116 1.80 15.46 -64.47
N SER A 117 1.11 16.61 -64.45
CA SER A 117 -0.15 16.81 -65.17
C SER A 117 0.05 17.02 -66.67
N ILE A 118 1.14 17.67 -67.09
CA ILE A 118 1.50 17.81 -68.50
C ILE A 118 1.77 16.45 -69.13
N ASN A 119 2.44 15.52 -68.43
CA ASN A 119 2.63 14.16 -68.93
C ASN A 119 1.30 13.45 -69.25
N CYS A 120 0.23 13.72 -68.50
CA CYS A 120 -1.08 13.12 -68.75
C CYS A 120 -1.74 13.69 -70.03
N ILE A 121 -1.42 14.94 -70.41
CA ILE A 121 -1.97 15.64 -71.58
C ILE A 121 -1.10 15.43 -72.83
N ASN A 122 0.22 15.50 -72.66
CA ASN A 122 1.22 15.49 -73.72
C ASN A 122 2.46 14.69 -73.27
N GLN A 123 2.40 13.37 -73.49
CA GLN A 123 3.47 12.43 -73.12
C GLN A 123 4.77 12.65 -73.91
N ASP A 124 4.70 13.30 -75.08
CA ASP A 124 5.87 13.62 -75.89
C ASP A 124 6.66 14.79 -75.28
N ALA A 125 5.97 15.72 -74.62
CA ALA A 125 6.59 16.89 -74.00
C ALA A 125 7.26 16.58 -72.66
N VAL A 126 6.55 15.81 -71.82
CA VAL A 126 7.03 15.28 -70.53
C VAL A 126 6.82 13.78 -70.54
N SER A 127 7.91 13.03 -70.47
CA SER A 127 7.94 11.57 -70.41
C SER A 127 7.38 11.03 -69.08
N HIS A 128 6.99 9.76 -69.10
CA HIS A 128 6.51 9.09 -67.89
C HIS A 128 7.57 9.06 -66.77
N ALA A 129 8.85 8.92 -67.12
CA ALA A 129 9.95 8.90 -66.16
C ALA A 129 10.14 10.26 -65.46
N GLU A 130 9.99 11.38 -66.19
CA GLU A 130 10.00 12.73 -65.62
C GLU A 130 8.81 12.95 -64.69
N ALA A 131 7.61 12.51 -65.09
CA ALA A 131 6.42 12.60 -64.26
C ALA A 131 6.55 11.78 -62.96
N THR A 132 7.11 10.58 -63.03
CA THR A 132 7.36 9.72 -61.86
C THR A 132 8.34 10.38 -60.89
N ARG A 133 9.42 10.98 -61.39
CA ARG A 133 10.34 11.78 -60.55
C ARG A 133 9.67 13.00 -59.94
N ALA A 134 8.85 13.70 -60.71
CA ALA A 134 8.12 14.86 -60.19
C ALA A 134 7.18 14.47 -59.03
N ARG A 135 6.44 13.36 -59.19
CA ARG A 135 5.58 12.78 -58.15
C ARG A 135 6.38 12.38 -56.91
N ALA A 136 7.53 11.73 -57.09
CA ALA A 136 8.42 11.36 -56.00
C ALA A 136 8.87 12.60 -55.19
N LEU A 137 9.22 13.71 -55.85
CA LEU A 137 9.57 14.96 -55.18
C LEU A 137 8.39 15.62 -54.45
N ILE A 138 7.18 15.58 -55.01
CA ILE A 138 5.96 16.04 -54.32
C ILE A 138 5.79 15.28 -53.01
N LEU A 139 5.91 13.95 -53.05
CA LEU A 139 5.79 13.11 -51.87
C LEU A 139 6.94 13.32 -50.86
N MET A 140 8.09 13.83 -51.30
CA MET A 140 9.17 14.28 -50.40
C MET A 140 8.84 15.63 -49.73
N LEU A 141 8.20 16.56 -50.45
CA LEU A 141 7.77 17.88 -49.95
C LEU A 141 6.65 17.80 -48.90
N GLU A 142 5.85 16.72 -48.91
CA GLU A 142 4.82 16.47 -47.88
C GLU A 142 5.37 16.26 -46.45
N ASN A 143 6.70 16.28 -46.26
CA ASN A 143 7.39 16.29 -44.97
C ASN A 143 7.13 15.08 -44.06
N LYS A 144 6.72 13.94 -44.62
CA LYS A 144 6.57 12.67 -43.87
C LYS A 144 7.90 11.92 -43.81
N SER A 145 8.62 12.06 -42.69
CA SER A 145 9.94 11.42 -42.47
C SER A 145 9.97 9.91 -42.77
N SER A 146 8.91 9.18 -42.43
CA SER A 146 8.84 7.71 -42.61
C SER A 146 8.81 7.23 -44.07
N THR A 147 8.40 8.07 -45.02
CA THR A 147 8.32 7.70 -46.44
C THR A 147 9.35 8.43 -47.30
N PHE A 148 10.09 9.39 -46.73
CA PHE A 148 11.03 10.24 -47.43
C PHE A 148 12.09 9.44 -48.21
N LEU A 149 12.77 8.49 -47.57
CA LEU A 149 13.82 7.71 -48.22
C LEU A 149 13.30 6.80 -49.33
N ARG A 150 12.07 6.27 -49.21
CA ARG A 150 11.44 5.49 -50.26
C ARG A 150 11.16 6.36 -51.49
N ASN A 151 10.57 7.53 -51.29
CA ASN A 151 10.30 8.45 -52.39
C ASN A 151 11.61 8.96 -53.02
N MET A 152 12.64 9.18 -52.21
CA MET A 152 13.98 9.52 -52.69
C MET A 152 14.61 8.37 -53.51
N ARG A 153 14.40 7.11 -53.12
CA ARG A 153 14.81 5.94 -53.93
C ARG A 153 14.11 5.97 -55.28
N ASP A 154 12.80 6.16 -55.30
CA ASP A 154 12.01 6.19 -56.53
C ASP A 154 12.46 7.31 -57.47
N PHE A 155 12.85 8.46 -56.91
CA PHE A 155 13.43 9.58 -57.66
C PHE A 155 14.77 9.20 -58.35
N PHE A 156 15.71 8.59 -57.60
CA PHE A 156 17.05 8.26 -58.10
C PHE A 156 17.14 6.92 -58.86
N SER A 157 16.12 6.07 -58.79
CA SER A 157 16.11 4.74 -59.45
C SER A 157 15.80 4.81 -60.94
N VAL A 158 15.35 5.96 -61.44
CA VAL A 158 15.18 6.20 -62.87
C VAL A 158 16.56 6.28 -63.55
N PRO A 159 16.86 5.48 -64.60
CA PRO A 159 18.23 5.27 -65.11
C PRO A 159 18.93 6.51 -65.67
N ASP A 160 18.19 7.47 -66.21
CA ASP A 160 18.78 8.65 -66.84
C ASP A 160 18.85 9.81 -65.83
N PRO A 161 20.06 10.19 -65.36
CA PRO A 161 20.23 11.20 -64.33
C PRO A 161 19.83 12.62 -64.78
N VAL A 162 19.72 12.87 -66.09
CA VAL A 162 19.49 14.21 -66.66
C VAL A 162 18.01 14.51 -66.89
N LEU A 163 17.14 13.48 -66.98
CA LEU A 163 15.72 13.63 -67.39
C LEU A 163 14.95 14.81 -66.76
N LEU A 164 15.18 15.15 -65.49
CA LEU A 164 14.46 16.24 -64.84
C LEU A 164 15.21 17.59 -64.91
N TYR A 165 16.52 17.59 -65.10
CA TYR A 165 17.33 18.82 -65.14
C TYR A 165 16.96 19.72 -66.33
N ASP A 166 16.52 19.13 -67.44
CA ASP A 166 16.07 19.87 -68.62
C ASP A 166 14.71 20.56 -68.45
N LEU A 167 13.91 20.13 -67.48
CA LEU A 167 12.60 20.74 -67.19
C LEU A 167 12.72 21.83 -66.13
N PHE A 168 13.75 21.78 -65.30
CA PHE A 168 14.03 22.75 -64.25
C PHE A 168 14.96 23.85 -64.77
N PRO A 169 14.93 25.05 -64.19
CA PRO A 169 15.99 26.02 -64.43
C PRO A 169 17.34 25.46 -64.02
N PRO A 170 18.42 25.88 -64.71
CA PRO A 170 19.78 25.60 -64.27
C PRO A 170 19.94 25.93 -62.78
N ASN A 171 20.56 25.02 -62.03
CA ASN A 171 20.91 25.18 -60.61
C ASN A 171 19.74 25.29 -59.62
N THR A 172 18.52 24.85 -59.94
CA THR A 172 17.38 24.90 -58.99
C THR A 172 17.04 23.56 -58.34
N LEU A 173 17.23 22.45 -59.08
CA LEU A 173 16.91 21.12 -58.58
C LEU A 173 17.85 20.67 -57.44
N ASP A 174 19.15 20.94 -57.56
CA ASP A 174 20.12 20.54 -56.52
C ASP A 174 19.92 21.28 -55.19
N PRO A 175 19.68 22.62 -55.17
CA PRO A 175 19.28 23.31 -53.94
C PRO A 175 17.97 22.78 -53.33
N LEU A 176 16.97 22.46 -54.16
CA LEU A 176 15.70 21.89 -53.69
C LEU A 176 15.94 20.52 -53.02
N LEU A 177 16.69 19.62 -53.67
CA LEU A 177 17.07 18.32 -53.12
C LEU A 177 17.88 18.46 -51.83
N SER A 178 18.84 19.38 -51.80
CA SER A 178 19.66 19.67 -50.62
C SER A 178 18.81 20.20 -49.45
N ARG A 179 17.85 21.10 -49.72
CA ARG A 179 16.89 21.61 -48.74
C ARG A 179 16.02 20.49 -48.18
N LEU A 180 15.44 19.66 -49.05
CA LEU A 180 14.63 18.51 -48.66
C LEU A 180 15.41 17.53 -47.77
N CYS A 181 16.65 17.22 -48.14
CA CYS A 181 17.53 16.37 -47.35
C CYS A 181 17.89 17.02 -45.99
N SER A 182 18.11 18.33 -45.96
CA SER A 182 18.37 19.07 -44.72
C SER A 182 17.15 19.09 -43.79
N THR A 183 15.94 19.23 -44.33
CA THR A 183 14.69 19.12 -43.58
C THR A 183 14.54 17.72 -43.01
N PHE A 184 14.75 16.68 -43.81
CA PHE A 184 14.75 15.29 -43.35
C PHE A 184 15.80 15.04 -42.25
N ALA A 185 17.03 15.51 -42.43
CA ALA A 185 18.10 15.40 -41.44
C ALA A 185 17.71 16.08 -40.13
N THR A 186 17.15 17.29 -40.19
CA THR A 186 16.65 18.00 -39.01
C THR A 186 15.55 17.21 -38.30
N GLN A 187 14.64 16.58 -39.04
CA GLN A 187 13.59 15.74 -38.45
C GLN A 187 14.17 14.50 -37.76
N VAL A 188 15.13 13.82 -38.38
CA VAL A 188 15.82 12.65 -37.81
C VAL A 188 16.59 13.03 -36.55
N GLU A 189 17.29 14.17 -36.56
CA GLU A 189 17.99 14.69 -35.39
C GLU A 189 17.02 15.07 -34.27
N ALA A 190 15.87 15.67 -34.58
CA ALA A 190 14.83 15.95 -33.60
C ALA A 190 14.22 14.67 -32.99
N LEU A 191 14.12 13.57 -33.76
CA LEU A 191 13.72 12.27 -33.23
C LEU A 191 14.80 11.69 -32.30
N ARG A 192 16.08 11.81 -32.68
CA ARG A 192 17.22 11.42 -31.85
C ARG A 192 17.22 12.16 -30.51
N ASP A 193 17.07 13.48 -30.53
CA ASP A 193 17.15 14.31 -29.33
C ASP A 193 16.01 14.02 -28.34
N ARG A 194 14.85 13.60 -28.86
CA ARG A 194 13.70 13.12 -28.08
C ARG A 194 13.79 11.64 -27.68
N CYS A 195 14.86 10.93 -28.07
CA CYS A 195 15.01 9.48 -27.92
C CYS A 195 13.84 8.69 -28.51
N ASP A 196 13.22 9.20 -29.59
CA ASP A 196 12.17 8.49 -30.32
C ASP A 196 12.78 7.54 -31.35
N TRP A 197 13.35 6.45 -30.83
CA TRP A 197 14.07 5.49 -31.66
C TRP A 197 13.20 4.72 -32.63
N ALA A 198 11.93 4.49 -32.31
CA ALA A 198 11.03 3.83 -33.22
C ALA A 198 10.64 4.75 -34.39
N GLY A 199 10.38 6.03 -34.13
CA GLY A 199 10.23 7.04 -35.17
C GLY A 199 11.49 7.16 -36.04
N ALA A 200 12.67 7.26 -35.40
CA ALA A 200 13.95 7.34 -36.11
C ALA A 200 14.21 6.10 -36.98
N HIS A 201 13.97 4.89 -36.45
CA HIS A 201 14.16 3.64 -37.20
C HIS A 201 13.21 3.54 -38.39
N ARG A 202 11.96 3.99 -38.26
CA ARG A 202 11.02 4.09 -39.39
C ARG A 202 11.52 5.08 -40.45
N ALA A 203 12.11 6.20 -40.04
CA ALA A 203 12.63 7.21 -40.96
C ALA A 203 13.92 6.77 -41.68
N VAL A 204 14.85 6.09 -40.99
CA VAL A 204 16.19 5.76 -41.53
C VAL A 204 16.40 4.28 -41.88
N GLY A 205 15.43 3.40 -41.65
CA GLY A 205 15.61 1.95 -41.80
C GLY A 205 16.01 1.52 -43.22
N GLU A 206 15.61 2.31 -44.22
CA GLU A 206 15.92 2.11 -45.64
C GLU A 206 17.23 2.77 -46.10
N LEU A 207 17.88 3.56 -45.24
CA LEU A 207 19.08 4.32 -45.56
C LEU A 207 20.24 3.46 -46.10
N PRO A 208 20.52 2.23 -45.58
CA PRO A 208 21.62 1.41 -46.11
C PRO A 208 21.44 1.03 -47.58
N SER A 209 20.19 0.80 -48.02
CA SER A 209 19.87 0.48 -49.41
C SER A 209 19.85 1.69 -50.35
N MET A 210 20.02 2.91 -49.82
CA MET A 210 20.11 4.13 -50.64
C MET A 210 21.49 4.29 -51.27
N PHE A 211 22.53 3.79 -50.61
CA PHE A 211 23.90 3.94 -51.07
C PHE A 211 24.18 3.07 -52.29
N GLY A 212 24.85 3.64 -53.30
CA GLY A 212 25.17 2.97 -54.54
C GLY A 212 24.08 3.02 -55.62
N ILE A 213 22.93 3.64 -55.35
CA ILE A 213 21.91 3.92 -56.38
C ILE A 213 22.42 5.00 -57.34
N SER A 214 22.99 6.08 -56.80
CA SER A 214 23.55 7.20 -57.58
C SER A 214 24.64 7.92 -56.79
N PRO A 215 25.78 8.30 -57.40
CA PRO A 215 26.81 9.10 -56.75
C PRO A 215 26.32 10.45 -56.20
N ASN A 216 25.35 11.07 -56.87
CA ASN A 216 24.78 12.36 -56.43
C ASN A 216 23.96 12.19 -55.15
N LEU A 217 23.18 11.09 -55.05
CA LEU A 217 22.44 10.73 -53.84
C LEU A 217 23.40 10.46 -52.67
N ASP A 218 24.46 9.70 -52.92
CA ASP A 218 25.48 9.41 -51.91
C ASP A 218 26.13 10.71 -51.41
N GLY A 219 26.47 11.64 -52.32
CA GLY A 219 27.00 12.97 -51.98
C GLY A 219 26.02 13.80 -51.15
N LEU A 220 24.74 13.85 -51.54
CA LEU A 220 23.69 14.56 -50.82
C LEU A 220 23.48 14.02 -49.41
N LEU A 221 23.34 12.69 -49.26
CA LEU A 221 23.15 12.06 -47.95
C LEU A 221 24.37 12.23 -47.05
N ASN A 222 25.59 12.09 -47.58
CA ASN A 222 26.82 12.31 -46.83
C ASN A 222 27.00 13.78 -46.41
N GLY A 223 26.55 14.73 -47.23
CA GLY A 223 26.66 16.16 -46.95
C GLY A 223 25.61 16.69 -45.96
N THR A 224 24.43 16.06 -45.89
CA THR A 224 23.29 16.57 -45.12
C THR A 224 23.03 15.80 -43.82
N LEU A 225 23.15 14.47 -43.82
CA LEU A 225 22.91 13.64 -42.63
C LEU A 225 24.19 13.52 -41.80
N ARG A 226 24.18 14.14 -40.63
CA ARG A 226 25.25 13.95 -39.64
C ARG A 226 25.31 12.48 -39.23
N TYR A 227 26.53 11.92 -39.21
CA TYR A 227 26.77 10.52 -38.85
C TYR A 227 26.01 9.50 -39.71
N VAL A 228 25.84 9.76 -41.00
CA VAL A 228 25.10 8.87 -41.93
C VAL A 228 25.56 7.40 -41.85
N ARG A 229 26.87 7.16 -41.64
CA ARG A 229 27.44 5.81 -41.46
C ARG A 229 26.91 5.10 -40.22
N ALA A 230 26.75 5.82 -39.09
CA ALA A 230 26.20 5.26 -37.86
C ALA A 230 24.74 4.87 -38.06
N TRP A 231 23.93 5.74 -38.68
CA TRP A 231 22.55 5.44 -39.04
C TRP A 231 22.43 4.22 -39.96
N CYS A 232 23.31 4.09 -40.97
CA CYS A 232 23.32 2.94 -41.87
C CYS A 232 23.64 1.61 -41.17
N ARG A 233 24.53 1.64 -40.17
CA ARG A 233 24.96 0.44 -39.44
C ARG A 233 24.05 0.09 -38.27
N TRP A 234 23.20 1.02 -37.84
CA TRP A 234 22.31 0.84 -36.71
C TRP A 234 21.34 -0.32 -36.94
N ARG A 235 21.34 -1.29 -36.03
CA ARG A 235 20.44 -2.45 -36.02
C ARG A 235 19.87 -2.61 -34.61
N PRO A 236 18.84 -1.82 -34.24
CA PRO A 236 18.25 -1.89 -32.92
C PRO A 236 17.47 -3.19 -32.72
N VAL A 237 17.29 -3.57 -31.46
CA VAL A 237 16.32 -4.61 -31.09
C VAL A 237 14.91 -4.01 -31.23
N GLN A 238 14.22 -4.33 -32.33
CA GLN A 238 12.95 -3.69 -32.71
C GLN A 238 11.90 -3.72 -31.59
N GLY A 239 11.62 -4.89 -31.01
CA GLY A 239 10.63 -5.01 -29.92
C GLY A 239 10.90 -4.09 -28.72
N ARG A 240 12.18 -3.74 -28.49
CA ARG A 240 12.59 -2.81 -27.46
C ARG A 240 12.23 -1.36 -27.82
N ILE A 241 12.69 -0.89 -28.97
CA ILE A 241 12.47 0.52 -29.37
C ILE A 241 10.99 0.83 -29.62
N PHE A 242 10.21 -0.12 -30.17
CA PHE A 242 8.76 0.05 -30.33
C PHE A 242 8.02 0.00 -28.99
N GLY A 243 8.47 -0.85 -28.04
CA GLY A 243 7.91 -0.87 -26.69
C GLY A 243 8.10 0.42 -25.91
N GLN A 244 9.07 1.26 -26.30
CA GLN A 244 9.38 2.56 -25.68
C GLN A 244 8.55 3.72 -26.26
N GLU A 245 7.79 3.52 -27.34
CA GLU A 245 6.94 4.58 -27.92
C GLU A 245 5.89 5.08 -26.93
N ASN A 246 5.42 4.18 -26.05
CA ASN A 246 4.42 4.47 -25.02
C ASN A 246 4.95 5.31 -23.84
N LEU A 247 6.26 5.56 -23.76
CA LEU A 247 6.83 6.40 -22.72
C LEU A 247 6.50 7.87 -22.99
N ARG A 248 6.08 8.58 -21.94
CA ARG A 248 5.81 10.02 -22.02
C ARG A 248 7.11 10.80 -22.25
N PRO A 249 7.07 12.01 -22.83
CA PRO A 249 8.25 12.84 -23.05
C PRO A 249 9.07 13.07 -21.78
N GLU A 250 8.43 13.28 -20.63
CA GLU A 250 9.11 13.49 -19.34
C GLU A 250 9.85 12.22 -18.89
N GLN A 251 9.25 11.05 -19.09
CA GLN A 251 9.87 9.76 -18.78
C GLN A 251 11.06 9.50 -19.71
N LYS A 252 10.93 9.82 -21.00
CA LYS A 252 12.03 9.71 -21.97
C LYS A 252 13.20 10.63 -21.60
N ALA A 253 12.91 11.85 -21.13
CA ALA A 253 13.95 12.77 -20.67
C ALA A 253 14.68 12.23 -19.43
N GLN A 254 13.96 11.68 -18.45
CA GLN A 254 14.56 11.08 -17.25
C GLN A 254 15.36 9.80 -17.54
N LEU A 255 14.96 9.03 -18.56
CA LEU A 255 15.60 7.78 -18.97
C LEU A 255 16.59 7.95 -20.12
N ARG A 256 16.92 9.19 -20.51
CA ARG A 256 17.71 9.51 -21.71
C ARG A 256 18.97 8.66 -21.83
N ASP A 257 19.76 8.60 -20.77
CA ASP A 257 21.04 7.87 -20.77
C ASP A 257 20.87 6.37 -21.04
N VAL A 258 19.78 5.77 -20.57
CA VAL A 258 19.47 4.35 -20.82
C VAL A 258 18.90 4.16 -22.22
N LEU A 259 18.02 5.07 -22.67
CA LEU A 259 17.41 4.99 -23.98
C LEU A 259 18.43 5.19 -25.10
N LEU A 260 19.42 6.08 -24.92
CA LEU A 260 20.49 6.33 -25.89
C LEU A 260 21.30 5.07 -26.23
N LEU A 261 21.40 4.11 -25.32
CA LEU A 261 22.08 2.82 -25.56
C LEU A 261 21.42 1.99 -26.67
N ASN A 262 20.13 2.20 -26.95
CA ASN A 262 19.42 1.56 -28.05
C ASN A 262 19.61 2.28 -29.40
N GLY A 263 20.14 3.50 -29.37
CA GLY A 263 20.41 4.30 -30.56
C GLY A 263 21.65 3.86 -31.34
N PRO A 264 21.95 4.55 -32.46
CA PRO A 264 23.16 4.32 -33.24
C PRO A 264 24.45 4.58 -32.47
N ASP A 265 25.53 3.91 -32.86
CA ASP A 265 26.88 4.21 -32.40
C ASP A 265 27.41 5.50 -33.04
N PHE A 266 27.11 6.65 -32.44
CA PHE A 266 27.61 7.94 -32.92
C PHE A 266 29.07 8.20 -32.54
N THR A 267 29.65 7.42 -31.63
CA THR A 267 31.00 7.62 -31.14
C THR A 267 32.03 7.08 -32.12
N TYR A 268 31.85 5.83 -32.57
CA TYR A 268 32.79 5.17 -33.48
C TYR A 268 32.20 4.98 -34.88
N ALA A 269 30.88 5.06 -35.04
CA ALA A 269 30.17 4.80 -36.29
C ALA A 269 30.52 3.43 -36.92
N THR A 270 30.95 2.47 -36.10
CA THR A 270 31.38 1.16 -36.56
C THR A 270 30.46 0.03 -36.11
N HIS A 271 29.78 0.21 -34.97
CA HIS A 271 28.96 -0.83 -34.34
C HIS A 271 27.48 -0.70 -34.69
N ARG A 272 26.71 -1.74 -34.34
CA ARG A 272 25.27 -1.82 -34.62
C ARG A 272 24.40 -1.01 -33.66
N SER A 273 24.93 -0.62 -32.50
CA SER A 273 24.24 0.21 -31.51
C SER A 273 25.26 0.87 -30.57
N ALA A 274 24.85 1.92 -29.86
CA ALA A 274 25.66 2.54 -28.82
C ALA A 274 26.04 1.53 -27.71
N LEU A 275 25.15 0.60 -27.35
CA LEU A 275 25.46 -0.49 -26.44
C LEU A 275 26.58 -1.41 -26.96
N ASP A 276 26.50 -1.84 -28.23
CA ASP A 276 27.51 -2.71 -28.81
C ASP A 276 28.89 -2.05 -28.83
N ALA A 277 28.93 -0.73 -29.09
CA ALA A 277 30.14 0.07 -29.04
C ALA A 277 30.76 0.12 -27.63
N LEU A 278 29.93 0.36 -26.60
CA LEU A 278 30.40 0.37 -25.21
C LEU A 278 30.89 -1.00 -24.76
N LEU A 279 30.18 -2.07 -25.12
CA LEU A 279 30.61 -3.44 -24.82
C LEU A 279 31.91 -3.80 -25.51
N TYR A 280 32.08 -3.40 -26.77
CA TYR A 280 33.34 -3.57 -27.49
C TYR A 280 34.49 -2.81 -26.81
N GLN A 281 34.27 -1.54 -26.46
CA GLN A 281 35.25 -0.71 -25.78
C GLN A 281 35.66 -1.32 -24.42
N ALA A 282 34.70 -1.78 -23.63
CA ALA A 282 34.97 -2.38 -22.33
C ALA A 282 35.79 -3.67 -22.47
N ARG A 283 35.42 -4.56 -23.40
CA ARG A 283 36.21 -5.77 -23.70
C ARG A 283 37.62 -5.45 -24.18
N HIS A 284 37.76 -4.47 -25.08
CA HIS A 284 39.06 -4.11 -25.64
C HIS A 284 40.00 -3.46 -24.63
N ARG A 285 39.44 -2.73 -23.65
CA ARG A 285 40.21 -2.09 -22.57
C ARG A 285 40.27 -2.91 -21.28
N SER A 286 39.76 -4.15 -21.30
CA SER A 286 39.63 -5.01 -20.12
C SER A 286 38.94 -4.29 -18.94
N MET A 287 37.95 -3.46 -19.24
CA MET A 287 37.12 -2.80 -18.22
C MET A 287 36.09 -3.79 -17.70
N ASP A 288 35.91 -3.78 -16.40
CA ASP A 288 34.92 -4.53 -15.64
C ASP A 288 33.59 -3.78 -15.51
N HIS A 289 33.45 -2.60 -16.13
CA HIS A 289 32.24 -1.79 -16.08
C HIS A 289 31.99 -1.04 -17.39
N ILE A 290 30.76 -0.58 -17.56
CA ILE A 290 30.37 0.39 -18.58
C ILE A 290 29.73 1.61 -17.95
N ARG A 291 29.95 2.77 -18.57
CA ARG A 291 29.34 4.03 -18.16
C ARG A 291 28.85 4.80 -19.38
N HIS A 292 27.62 5.28 -19.30
CA HIS A 292 27.03 6.17 -20.29
C HIS A 292 26.15 7.22 -19.59
N GLY A 293 26.61 8.47 -19.54
CA GLY A 293 25.95 9.50 -18.71
C GLY A 293 25.92 9.10 -17.24
N HIS A 294 24.70 9.05 -16.67
CA HIS A 294 24.41 8.56 -15.32
C HIS A 294 24.25 7.04 -15.23
N PHE A 295 24.08 6.33 -16.35
CA PHE A 295 23.99 4.87 -16.33
C PHE A 295 25.36 4.25 -16.06
N PHE A 296 25.44 3.39 -15.04
CA PHE A 296 26.65 2.68 -14.64
C PHE A 296 26.32 1.23 -14.29
N ALA A 297 27.00 0.28 -14.94
CA ALA A 297 26.80 -1.15 -14.72
C ALA A 297 28.13 -1.90 -14.71
N TRP A 298 28.35 -2.79 -13.74
CA TRP A 298 29.47 -3.72 -13.81
C TRP A 298 29.17 -4.82 -14.81
N LEU A 299 30.17 -5.09 -15.63
CA LEU A 299 30.24 -6.27 -16.46
C LEU A 299 30.71 -7.40 -15.55
N SER A 300 29.80 -8.27 -15.16
CA SER A 300 30.14 -9.42 -14.34
C SER A 300 31.28 -10.22 -14.98
N THR A 301 32.30 -10.54 -14.19
CA THR A 301 33.35 -11.52 -14.52
C THR A 301 32.88 -12.96 -14.30
N ASP A 302 31.68 -13.14 -13.72
CA ASP A 302 31.11 -14.44 -13.42
C ASP A 302 30.70 -15.15 -14.72
N ALA A 303 31.29 -16.31 -14.99
CA ALA A 303 31.11 -17.07 -16.23
C ALA A 303 29.65 -17.52 -16.48
N ARG A 304 28.77 -17.36 -15.49
CA ARG A 304 27.37 -17.81 -15.51
C ARG A 304 26.42 -16.87 -16.27
N MET A 305 26.78 -15.61 -16.51
CA MET A 305 25.91 -14.69 -17.25
C MET A 305 26.69 -13.73 -18.15
N ASP A 306 26.43 -13.80 -19.46
CA ASP A 306 26.99 -12.88 -20.44
C ASP A 306 26.52 -11.44 -20.16
N SER A 307 27.46 -10.49 -20.06
CA SER A 307 27.18 -9.09 -19.75
C SER A 307 26.21 -8.46 -20.77
N ARG A 308 26.21 -8.94 -22.02
CA ARG A 308 25.24 -8.53 -23.04
C ARG A 308 23.81 -8.94 -22.66
N THR A 309 23.62 -10.15 -22.13
CA THR A 309 22.31 -10.66 -21.71
C THR A 309 21.78 -9.85 -20.52
N PHE A 310 22.64 -9.58 -19.53
CA PHE A 310 22.30 -8.73 -18.39
C PHE A 310 21.84 -7.33 -18.82
N LEU A 311 22.65 -6.63 -19.61
CA LEU A 311 22.32 -5.28 -20.08
C LEU A 311 21.10 -5.28 -21.00
N ASN A 312 20.91 -6.34 -21.79
CA ASN A 312 19.69 -6.49 -22.59
C ASN A 312 18.44 -6.61 -21.71
N GLY A 313 18.53 -7.27 -20.55
CA GLY A 313 17.46 -7.30 -19.55
C GLY A 313 17.15 -5.90 -18.99
N VAL A 314 18.18 -5.14 -18.61
CA VAL A 314 18.03 -3.75 -18.13
C VAL A 314 17.34 -2.88 -19.18
N LEU A 315 17.79 -2.95 -20.43
CA LEU A 315 17.28 -2.14 -21.52
C LEU A 315 15.91 -2.61 -22.03
N ALA A 316 15.54 -3.87 -21.81
CA ALA A 316 14.21 -4.38 -22.10
C ALA A 316 13.18 -3.88 -21.09
N PHE A 317 13.57 -3.55 -19.86
CA PHE A 317 12.64 -3.14 -18.82
C PHE A 317 11.82 -1.87 -19.16
N PRO A 318 12.40 -0.82 -19.75
CA PRO A 318 11.65 0.33 -20.25
C PRO A 318 10.72 0.06 -21.44
N SER A 319 10.74 -1.15 -21.98
CA SER A 319 10.04 -1.50 -23.21
C SER A 319 8.78 -2.28 -22.87
N GLY A 320 7.62 -1.64 -23.00
CA GLY A 320 6.30 -2.23 -22.74
C GLY A 320 5.54 -1.59 -21.56
N PRO A 321 4.42 -2.20 -21.13
CA PRO A 321 3.53 -1.62 -20.11
C PRO A 321 4.13 -1.58 -18.69
N ARG A 322 5.35 -2.13 -18.52
CA ARG A 322 6.02 -2.28 -17.21
C ARG A 322 6.30 -0.94 -16.53
N LEU A 323 6.70 0.08 -17.30
CA LEU A 323 6.93 1.45 -16.80
C LEU A 323 5.70 2.36 -16.84
N SER A 324 4.54 1.84 -17.25
CA SER A 324 3.30 2.62 -17.27
C SER A 324 2.68 2.78 -15.87
N MET A 325 3.14 2.00 -14.87
CA MET A 325 2.64 2.07 -13.50
C MET A 325 3.23 3.27 -12.73
N PRO A 326 2.43 3.98 -11.90
CA PRO A 326 2.93 5.06 -11.06
C PRO A 326 4.07 4.59 -10.11
N GLY A 327 5.19 5.31 -10.08
CA GLY A 327 6.35 4.96 -9.25
C GLY A 327 7.35 4.01 -9.92
N ALA A 328 7.02 3.41 -11.07
CA ALA A 328 7.87 2.43 -11.74
C ALA A 328 9.13 3.06 -12.35
N VAL A 329 8.98 4.25 -12.95
CA VAL A 329 10.11 5.01 -13.51
C VAL A 329 11.05 5.46 -12.40
N GLU A 330 10.53 5.98 -11.30
CA GLU A 330 11.31 6.41 -10.14
C GLU A 330 12.07 5.24 -9.52
N SER A 331 11.41 4.09 -9.37
CA SER A 331 12.06 2.86 -8.88
C SER A 331 13.17 2.40 -9.81
N PHE A 332 12.94 2.44 -11.14
CA PHE A 332 13.95 2.11 -12.14
C PHE A 332 15.13 3.08 -12.12
N ILE A 333 14.88 4.40 -12.00
CA ILE A 333 15.94 5.41 -11.91
C ILE A 333 16.80 5.17 -10.66
N PHE A 334 16.19 4.92 -9.50
CA PHE A 334 16.96 4.63 -8.29
C PHE A 334 17.83 3.40 -8.47
N LEU A 335 17.22 2.31 -8.91
CA LEU A 335 17.85 1.00 -9.00
C LEU A 335 18.91 0.94 -10.10
N CYS A 336 18.68 1.56 -11.25
CA CYS A 336 19.51 1.40 -12.45
C CYS A 336 20.33 2.63 -12.86
N LEU A 337 20.01 3.83 -12.37
CA LEU A 337 20.74 5.06 -12.73
C LEU A 337 21.47 5.72 -11.55
N ARG A 338 20.97 5.56 -10.33
CA ARG A 338 21.62 6.15 -9.14
C ARG A 338 22.53 5.18 -8.40
N ASN A 339 22.25 3.88 -8.55
CA ASN A 339 23.00 2.82 -7.91
C ASN A 339 23.69 1.95 -8.95
N GLU A 340 24.65 1.18 -8.46
CA GLU A 340 25.27 0.11 -9.20
C GLU A 340 24.22 -0.91 -9.66
N VAL A 341 24.11 -1.12 -10.99
CA VAL A 341 23.18 -2.11 -11.52
C VAL A 341 23.78 -3.50 -11.35
N SER A 342 23.15 -4.32 -10.50
CA SER A 342 23.51 -5.72 -10.25
C SER A 342 22.43 -6.66 -10.79
N LEU A 343 22.70 -7.97 -10.81
CA LEU A 343 21.68 -8.98 -11.12
C LEU A 343 20.50 -8.89 -10.14
N ASN A 344 20.77 -8.57 -8.88
CA ASN A 344 19.74 -8.41 -7.86
C ASN A 344 18.81 -7.23 -8.18
N THR A 345 19.36 -6.14 -8.71
CA THR A 345 18.60 -4.97 -9.18
C THR A 345 17.56 -5.35 -10.23
N LEU A 346 17.95 -6.16 -11.22
CA LEU A 346 17.01 -6.65 -12.24
C LEU A 346 15.95 -7.56 -11.65
N ARG A 347 16.33 -8.48 -10.77
CA ARG A 347 15.37 -9.37 -10.11
C ARG A 347 14.35 -8.59 -9.29
N ILE A 348 14.76 -7.57 -8.54
CA ILE A 348 13.82 -6.67 -7.81
C ILE A 348 12.79 -6.10 -8.77
N LEU A 349 13.23 -5.58 -9.92
CA LEU A 349 12.35 -4.98 -10.91
C LEU A 349 11.41 -6.01 -11.56
N GLU A 350 11.92 -7.19 -11.92
CA GLU A 350 11.14 -8.28 -12.54
C GLU A 350 10.10 -8.85 -11.59
N GLU A 351 10.48 -9.11 -10.33
CA GLU A 351 9.56 -9.61 -9.30
C GLU A 351 8.51 -8.55 -8.94
N ALA A 352 8.86 -7.26 -8.93
CA ALA A 352 7.89 -6.18 -8.77
C ALA A 352 6.87 -6.13 -9.93
N VAL A 353 7.31 -6.39 -11.18
CA VAL A 353 6.39 -6.50 -12.33
C VAL A 353 5.48 -7.71 -12.16
N ALA A 354 6.01 -8.84 -11.69
CA ALA A 354 5.27 -10.09 -11.55
C ALA A 354 4.08 -9.96 -10.59
N LEU A 355 4.19 -9.10 -9.57
CA LEU A 355 3.09 -8.79 -8.64
C LEU A 355 1.94 -7.99 -9.28
N LYS A 356 2.15 -7.31 -10.41
CA LYS A 356 1.14 -6.52 -11.14
C LYS A 356 0.40 -5.47 -10.30
N GLU A 357 1.00 -4.98 -9.22
CA GLU A 357 0.40 -4.00 -8.31
C GLU A 357 1.13 -2.65 -8.36
N ALA A 358 0.45 -1.58 -8.76
CA ALA A 358 1.01 -0.22 -8.78
C ALA A 358 1.48 0.26 -7.40
N ARG A 359 0.88 -0.27 -6.32
CA ARG A 359 1.27 0.07 -4.94
C ARG A 359 2.67 -0.41 -4.59
N VAL A 360 3.14 -1.52 -5.18
CA VAL A 360 4.48 -2.06 -4.96
C VAL A 360 5.54 -1.06 -5.41
N TYR A 361 5.41 -0.49 -6.60
CA TYR A 361 6.36 0.53 -7.10
C TYR A 361 6.37 1.80 -6.27
N ARG A 362 5.20 2.25 -5.81
CA ARG A 362 5.12 3.37 -4.88
C ARG A 362 5.85 3.06 -3.57
N SER A 363 5.64 1.86 -3.01
CA SER A 363 6.36 1.43 -1.81
C SER A 363 7.87 1.36 -2.03
N LEU A 364 8.32 0.78 -3.15
CA LEU A 364 9.75 0.72 -3.48
C LEU A 364 10.35 2.11 -3.60
N SER A 365 9.70 3.01 -4.33
CA SER A 365 10.13 4.41 -4.42
C SER A 365 10.20 5.08 -3.04
N GLN A 366 9.19 4.89 -2.18
CA GLN A 366 9.21 5.45 -0.82
C GLN A 366 10.31 4.85 0.05
N ILE A 367 10.58 3.55 -0.05
CA ILE A 367 11.69 2.88 0.66
C ILE A 367 13.03 3.49 0.25
N PHE A 368 13.22 3.75 -1.04
CA PHE A 368 14.49 4.21 -1.59
C PHE A 368 14.74 5.72 -1.46
N TYR A 369 13.69 6.54 -1.56
CA TYR A 369 13.83 7.99 -1.62
C TYR A 369 13.42 8.74 -0.35
N SER A 370 12.62 8.14 0.53
CA SER A 370 12.15 8.84 1.73
C SER A 370 13.24 8.97 2.78
N SER A 371 13.52 10.19 3.21
CA SER A 371 14.33 10.46 4.40
C SER A 371 13.53 10.26 5.70
N VAL A 372 12.20 10.25 5.63
CA VAL A 372 11.31 10.13 6.80
C VAL A 372 11.09 8.66 7.15
N SER A 373 11.58 8.23 8.31
CA SER A 373 11.46 6.87 8.85
C SER A 373 10.01 6.35 8.79
N ALA A 374 9.04 7.09 9.34
CA ALA A 374 7.63 6.67 9.35
C ALA A 374 7.05 6.37 7.94
N VAL A 375 7.47 7.12 6.92
CA VAL A 375 7.04 6.89 5.53
C VAL A 375 7.68 5.61 4.98
N ARG A 376 8.98 5.38 5.25
CA ARG A 376 9.66 4.13 4.87
C ARG A 376 9.05 2.92 5.55
N THR A 377 8.83 2.99 6.86
CA THR A 377 8.19 1.91 7.63
C THR A 377 6.81 1.56 7.06
N THR A 378 6.00 2.57 6.75
CA THR A 378 4.68 2.37 6.14
C THR A 378 4.79 1.73 4.76
N ALA A 379 5.75 2.17 3.94
CA ALA A 379 6.02 1.60 2.63
C ALA A 379 6.46 0.13 2.71
N VAL A 380 7.34 -0.22 3.67
CA VAL A 380 7.76 -1.60 3.97
C VAL A 380 6.57 -2.44 4.40
N MET A 381 5.72 -1.96 5.32
CA MET A 381 4.52 -2.70 5.74
C MET A 381 3.58 -2.99 4.56
N HIS A 382 3.35 -2.01 3.68
CA HIS A 382 2.55 -2.20 2.48
C HIS A 382 3.17 -3.23 1.52
N LEU A 383 4.48 -3.17 1.33
CA LEU A 383 5.21 -4.11 0.50
C LEU A 383 5.13 -5.55 1.05
N LEU A 384 5.37 -5.73 2.35
CA LEU A 384 5.29 -7.05 3.01
C LEU A 384 3.89 -7.65 2.91
N ARG A 385 2.84 -6.84 3.07
CA ARG A 385 1.45 -7.28 2.90
C ARG A 385 1.15 -7.70 1.46
N ALA A 386 1.61 -6.94 0.46
CA ALA A 386 1.41 -7.27 -0.95
C ALA A 386 2.12 -8.58 -1.33
N VAL A 387 3.35 -8.77 -0.86
CA VAL A 387 4.13 -10.00 -1.07
C VAL A 387 3.50 -11.19 -0.35
N HIS A 388 3.03 -11.01 0.88
CA HIS A 388 2.31 -12.07 1.59
C HIS A 388 1.01 -12.47 0.86
N ALA A 389 0.25 -11.49 0.37
CA ALA A 389 -0.99 -11.74 -0.36
C ALA A 389 -0.77 -12.49 -1.70
N SER A 390 0.36 -12.26 -2.36
CA SER A 390 0.71 -12.95 -3.60
C SER A 390 1.31 -14.35 -3.39
N GLY A 391 1.82 -14.64 -2.19
CA GLY A 391 2.55 -15.87 -1.87
C GLY A 391 3.97 -15.94 -2.48
N ASN A 392 4.39 -14.92 -3.25
CA ASN A 392 5.71 -14.88 -3.87
C ASN A 392 6.69 -14.03 -3.06
N HIS A 393 7.53 -14.69 -2.26
CA HIS A 393 8.49 -14.04 -1.35
C HIS A 393 9.83 -13.64 -2.00
N THR A 394 10.06 -13.98 -3.28
CA THR A 394 11.32 -13.71 -4.01
C THR A 394 11.69 -12.22 -4.02
N LEU A 395 10.71 -11.32 -4.15
CA LEU A 395 10.94 -9.88 -4.12
C LEU A 395 11.56 -9.44 -2.78
N ILE A 396 11.08 -10.00 -1.68
CA ILE A 396 11.59 -9.69 -0.34
C ILE A 396 13.00 -10.25 -0.16
N ASP A 397 13.26 -11.46 -0.66
CA ASP A 397 14.60 -12.05 -0.63
C ASP A 397 15.62 -11.18 -1.36
N CYS A 398 15.22 -10.63 -2.52
CA CYS A 398 16.07 -9.70 -3.28
C CYS A 398 16.23 -8.35 -2.58
N LEU A 399 15.19 -7.85 -1.90
CA LEU A 399 15.21 -6.57 -1.18
C LEU A 399 15.83 -6.65 0.21
N ASN A 400 16.13 -7.85 0.70
CA ASN A 400 16.56 -8.08 2.07
C ASN A 400 17.74 -7.17 2.49
N GLY A 401 18.71 -6.95 1.59
CA GLY A 401 19.84 -6.04 1.85
C GLY A 401 19.43 -4.57 2.05
N TYR A 402 18.31 -4.12 1.47
CA TYR A 402 17.80 -2.76 1.60
C TYR A 402 16.85 -2.58 2.79
N ILE A 403 15.97 -3.56 3.01
CA ILE A 403 14.90 -3.42 4.00
C ILE A 403 15.30 -3.92 5.39
N ARG A 404 16.31 -4.77 5.52
CA ARG A 404 16.73 -5.32 6.82
C ARG A 404 17.11 -4.20 7.79
N ASP A 405 17.99 -3.30 7.35
CA ASP A 405 18.49 -2.23 8.21
C ASP A 405 17.37 -1.23 8.53
N ILE A 406 16.51 -0.91 7.55
CA ILE A 406 15.30 -0.09 7.75
C ILE A 406 14.37 -0.74 8.79
N ILE A 407 14.12 -2.03 8.69
CA ILE A 407 13.27 -2.76 9.63
C ILE A 407 13.91 -2.75 11.01
N GLN A 408 15.19 -3.08 11.15
CA GLN A 408 15.84 -3.14 12.46
C GLN A 408 15.88 -1.78 13.15
N ASP A 409 16.28 -0.73 12.43
CA ASP A 409 16.38 0.62 12.97
C ASP A 409 15.00 1.20 13.26
N ASP A 410 14.08 1.18 12.28
CA ASP A 410 12.74 1.76 12.46
C ASP A 410 11.91 0.98 13.50
N PHE A 411 12.04 -0.36 13.55
CA PHE A 411 11.34 -1.19 14.54
C PHE A 411 11.85 -0.90 15.95
N LYS A 412 13.18 -0.81 16.13
CA LYS A 412 13.79 -0.45 17.41
C LYS A 412 13.41 0.97 17.82
N ASP A 413 13.37 1.92 16.90
CA ASP A 413 12.95 3.30 17.17
C ASP A 413 11.47 3.39 17.56
N MET A 414 10.60 2.59 16.94
CA MET A 414 9.19 2.50 17.36
C MET A 414 9.04 1.84 18.74
N GLN A 415 9.82 0.80 19.03
CA GLN A 415 9.85 0.15 20.35
C GLN A 415 10.35 1.11 21.44
N MET A 416 11.40 1.89 21.16
CA MET A 416 11.90 2.93 22.07
C MET A 416 10.86 4.02 22.32
N ARG A 417 10.22 4.53 21.26
CA ARG A 417 9.13 5.51 21.41
C ARG A 417 7.96 4.96 22.21
N LEU A 418 7.60 3.69 22.02
CA LEU A 418 6.57 3.05 22.83
C LEU A 418 7.00 2.95 24.29
N TYR A 419 8.25 2.56 24.56
CA TYR A 419 8.81 2.54 25.90
C TYR A 419 8.72 3.91 26.58
N ASP A 420 9.19 4.96 25.89
CA ASP A 420 9.18 6.32 26.42
C ASP A 420 7.74 6.80 26.70
N LEU A 421 6.78 6.50 25.81
CA LEU A 421 5.36 6.84 26.00
C LEU A 421 4.68 6.08 27.15
N MET A 422 5.25 4.96 27.60
CA MET A 422 4.68 4.14 28.67
C MET A 422 5.36 4.38 30.03
N GLU A 423 6.62 4.83 30.04
CA GLU A 423 7.33 5.27 31.24
C GLU A 423 7.01 6.73 31.59
N ASP A 424 6.79 7.58 30.60
CA ASP A 424 6.45 8.98 30.82
C ASP A 424 5.00 9.10 31.32
N ASP A 425 4.80 9.58 32.55
CA ASP A 425 3.47 9.79 33.15
C ASP A 425 2.72 10.98 32.50
N THR A 426 3.30 11.58 31.45
CA THR A 426 2.57 12.51 30.59
C THR A 426 1.44 11.73 29.93
N HIS A 427 0.18 12.17 30.11
CA HIS A 427 -1.06 11.51 29.65
C HIS A 427 -1.22 11.26 28.13
N ARG A 428 -0.13 11.08 27.38
CA ARG A 428 -0.11 10.71 25.97
C ARG A 428 -0.62 9.28 25.80
N ASN A 429 -1.35 9.04 24.72
CA ASN A 429 -1.90 7.73 24.42
C ASN A 429 -0.83 6.85 23.72
N PRO A 430 -0.33 5.76 24.34
CA PRO A 430 0.66 4.87 23.71
C PRO A 430 0.03 3.94 22.65
N GLN A 431 -1.31 3.85 22.61
CA GLN A 431 -2.06 2.91 21.78
C GLN A 431 -1.71 2.99 20.28
N PRO A 432 -1.64 4.16 19.62
CA PRO A 432 -1.33 4.22 18.18
C PRO A 432 0.06 3.65 17.85
N THR A 433 1.06 3.97 18.67
CA THR A 433 2.42 3.46 18.50
C THR A 433 2.47 1.95 18.73
N ALA A 434 1.78 1.44 19.75
CA ALA A 434 1.71 0.00 20.01
C ALA A 434 1.07 -0.77 18.85
N PHE A 435 -0.01 -0.26 18.25
CA PHE A 435 -0.62 -0.87 17.06
C PHE A 435 0.29 -0.81 15.84
N GLN A 436 1.06 0.26 15.65
CA GLN A 436 2.04 0.34 14.56
C GLN A 436 3.17 -0.70 14.73
N VAL A 437 3.72 -0.83 15.95
CA VAL A 437 4.71 -1.86 16.28
C VAL A 437 4.12 -3.25 16.03
N GLN A 438 2.93 -3.53 16.57
CA GLN A 438 2.22 -4.80 16.39
C GLN A 438 2.02 -5.13 14.90
N ALA A 439 1.56 -4.16 14.11
CA ALA A 439 1.28 -4.34 12.69
C ALA A 439 2.54 -4.59 11.86
N LEU A 440 3.65 -3.91 12.18
CA LEU A 440 4.94 -4.18 11.53
C LEU A 440 5.45 -5.58 11.89
N GLY A 441 5.47 -5.93 13.18
CA GLY A 441 5.93 -7.26 13.62
C GLY A 441 5.08 -8.38 13.02
N GLN A 442 3.76 -8.20 12.92
CA GLN A 442 2.89 -9.17 12.24
C GLN A 442 3.21 -9.29 10.74
N ALA A 443 3.47 -8.16 10.06
CA ALA A 443 3.85 -8.18 8.65
C ALA A 443 5.19 -8.91 8.42
N ILE A 444 6.13 -8.77 9.36
CA ILE A 444 7.41 -9.50 9.35
C ILE A 444 7.18 -11.00 9.61
N THR A 445 6.38 -11.36 10.61
CA THR A 445 6.07 -12.76 10.94
C THR A 445 5.41 -13.50 9.77
N ASN A 446 4.62 -12.78 8.97
CA ASN A 446 3.96 -13.31 7.78
C ASN A 446 4.91 -13.54 6.58
N VAL A 447 6.18 -13.12 6.67
CA VAL A 447 7.21 -13.31 5.63
C VAL A 447 8.42 -14.04 6.24
N PRO A 448 8.41 -15.38 6.26
CA PRO A 448 9.41 -16.16 6.99
C PRO A 448 10.86 -15.96 6.50
N SER A 449 11.05 -15.65 5.22
CA SER A 449 12.38 -15.46 4.66
C SER A 449 13.08 -14.23 5.23
N LEU A 450 12.34 -13.13 5.40
CA LEU A 450 12.82 -11.92 6.08
C LEU A 450 13.10 -12.19 7.56
N ARG A 451 12.28 -12.99 8.25
CA ARG A 451 12.53 -13.28 9.67
C ARG A 451 13.91 -13.91 9.91
N ARG A 452 14.38 -14.77 9.01
CA ARG A 452 15.69 -15.45 9.13
C ARG A 452 16.89 -14.50 9.02
N THR A 453 16.69 -13.29 8.50
CA THR A 453 17.76 -12.34 8.22
C THR A 453 17.89 -11.26 9.30
N LEU A 454 16.91 -11.18 10.20
CA LEU A 454 16.92 -10.32 11.38
C LEU A 454 17.83 -10.90 12.46
N ASP A 455 18.21 -10.07 13.43
CA ASP A 455 19.01 -10.52 14.58
C ASP A 455 18.26 -11.53 15.46
N GLN A 456 19.01 -12.35 16.20
CA GLN A 456 18.47 -13.44 17.01
C GLN A 456 17.46 -12.95 18.08
N GLN A 457 17.66 -11.75 18.64
CA GLN A 457 16.76 -11.20 19.65
C GLN A 457 15.40 -10.84 19.03
N THR A 458 15.40 -10.17 17.87
CA THR A 458 14.18 -9.87 17.11
C THR A 458 13.47 -11.16 16.68
N GLN A 459 14.21 -12.18 16.25
CA GLN A 459 13.63 -13.47 15.89
C GLN A 459 12.87 -14.13 17.05
N LEU A 460 13.50 -14.20 18.24
CA LEU A 460 12.91 -14.77 19.46
C LEU A 460 11.67 -13.99 19.92
N LEU A 461 11.68 -12.67 19.75
CA LEU A 461 10.53 -11.83 20.03
C LEU A 461 9.36 -12.14 19.09
N LEU A 462 9.63 -12.25 17.79
CA LEU A 462 8.63 -12.55 16.77
C LEU A 462 8.04 -13.98 16.88
N ASP A 463 8.76 -14.95 17.46
CA ASP A 463 8.22 -16.29 17.77
C ASP A 463 7.00 -16.26 18.68
N LYS A 464 6.94 -15.26 19.56
CA LYS A 464 5.88 -15.09 20.54
C LYS A 464 5.09 -13.80 20.28
N TRP A 465 5.04 -13.34 19.02
CA TRP A 465 4.42 -12.07 18.69
C TRP A 465 2.93 -12.03 19.07
N PRO A 466 2.43 -10.99 19.75
CA PRO A 466 1.03 -10.89 20.13
C PRO A 466 0.12 -10.62 18.92
N SER A 467 -1.09 -11.18 18.98
CA SER A 467 -2.11 -10.90 17.96
C SER A 467 -2.64 -9.47 18.08
N ALA A 468 -3.22 -8.94 17.00
CA ALA A 468 -3.85 -7.61 17.03
C ALA A 468 -5.00 -7.55 18.05
N ALA A 469 -5.77 -8.64 18.19
CA ALA A 469 -6.84 -8.76 19.18
C ALA A 469 -6.31 -8.77 20.63
N GLU A 470 -5.13 -9.35 20.87
CA GLU A 470 -4.47 -9.30 22.19
C GLU A 470 -4.08 -7.88 22.58
N ILE A 471 -3.50 -7.11 21.65
CA ILE A 471 -3.14 -5.70 21.89
C ILE A 471 -4.38 -4.83 22.06
N ASP A 472 -5.42 -5.03 21.26
CA ASP A 472 -6.68 -4.30 21.41
C ASP A 472 -7.37 -4.57 22.75
N ALA A 473 -7.42 -5.85 23.16
CA ALA A 473 -7.92 -6.25 24.48
C ALA A 473 -7.10 -5.60 25.61
N LEU A 474 -5.77 -5.55 25.47
CA LEU A 474 -4.88 -4.92 26.45
C LEU A 474 -5.17 -3.44 26.61
N PHE A 475 -5.28 -2.68 25.52
CA PHE A 475 -5.55 -1.25 25.60
C PHE A 475 -6.99 -0.94 26.03
N SER A 476 -7.95 -1.78 25.66
CA SER A 476 -9.33 -1.68 26.15
C SER A 476 -9.39 -1.87 27.67
N LEU A 477 -8.72 -2.91 28.18
CA LEU A 477 -8.58 -3.14 29.62
C LEU A 477 -7.85 -1.99 30.31
N ARG A 478 -6.72 -1.54 29.76
CA ARG A 478 -5.95 -0.41 30.30
C ARG A 478 -6.83 0.84 30.42
N ALA A 479 -7.63 1.15 29.38
CA ALA A 479 -8.55 2.28 29.40
C ALA A 479 -9.61 2.14 30.50
N GLU A 480 -10.15 0.94 30.73
CA GLU A 480 -11.07 0.68 31.84
C GLU A 480 -10.39 0.81 33.22
N VAL A 481 -9.16 0.32 33.37
CA VAL A 481 -8.38 0.44 34.62
C VAL A 481 -8.07 1.89 34.94
N VAL A 482 -7.63 2.68 33.95
CA VAL A 482 -7.32 4.11 34.09
C VAL A 482 -8.57 4.95 34.37
N ARG A 483 -9.71 4.61 33.76
CA ARG A 483 -11.00 5.27 34.05
C ARG A 483 -11.61 4.84 35.38
N GLY A 484 -11.31 3.63 35.82
CA GLY A 484 -11.86 3.02 37.03
C GLY A 484 -11.13 3.43 38.30
N ARG A 485 -11.62 2.95 39.45
CA ARG A 485 -10.92 3.02 40.75
C ARG A 485 -9.98 1.83 40.99
N VAL A 486 -9.57 1.14 39.92
CA VAL A 486 -8.63 0.02 40.04
C VAL A 486 -7.24 0.63 40.19
N GLY A 487 -6.51 0.27 41.24
CA GLY A 487 -5.27 0.95 41.61
C GLY A 487 -4.22 1.03 40.50
N THR A 488 -3.38 2.06 40.54
CA THR A 488 -2.30 2.34 39.57
C THR A 488 -1.38 1.15 39.33
N ALA A 489 -1.21 0.27 40.33
CA ALA A 489 -0.42 -0.94 40.22
C ALA A 489 -0.85 -1.89 39.08
N LEU A 490 -2.15 -2.02 38.78
CA LEU A 490 -2.60 -2.85 37.66
C LEU A 490 -2.25 -2.21 36.32
N ALA A 491 -2.42 -0.89 36.20
CA ALA A 491 -2.03 -0.16 34.99
C ALA A 491 -0.53 -0.35 34.70
N THR A 492 0.35 -0.18 35.70
CA THR A 492 1.79 -0.42 35.56
C THR A 492 2.11 -1.87 35.17
N ARG A 493 1.38 -2.85 35.70
CA ARG A 493 1.55 -4.27 35.33
C ARG A 493 1.14 -4.53 33.88
N LEU A 494 0.03 -3.94 33.42
CA LEU A 494 -0.41 -4.03 32.03
C LEU A 494 0.58 -3.34 31.09
N ASP A 495 1.11 -2.20 31.52
CA ASP A 495 2.08 -1.43 30.74
C ASP A 495 3.39 -2.21 30.57
N ARG A 496 3.92 -2.76 31.66
CA ARG A 496 5.07 -3.67 31.62
C ARG A 496 4.80 -4.92 30.78
N HIS A 497 3.58 -5.47 30.83
CA HIS A 497 3.19 -6.60 29.98
C HIS A 497 3.21 -6.24 28.50
N CYS A 498 2.62 -5.11 28.12
CA CYS A 498 2.65 -4.61 26.75
C CYS A 498 4.09 -4.44 26.25
N LEU A 499 4.96 -3.80 27.06
CA LEU A 499 6.36 -3.58 26.71
C LEU A 499 7.11 -4.90 26.54
N ILE A 500 6.96 -5.87 27.44
CA ILE A 500 7.62 -7.17 27.30
C ILE A 500 7.15 -7.90 26.03
N ARG A 501 5.85 -7.83 25.71
CA ARG A 501 5.28 -8.51 24.53
C ARG A 501 5.70 -7.87 23.20
N LEU A 502 5.83 -6.54 23.14
CA LEU A 502 6.12 -5.82 21.89
C LEU A 502 7.59 -5.42 21.71
N THR A 503 8.36 -5.31 22.80
CA THR A 503 9.77 -4.88 22.76
C THR A 503 10.75 -5.97 23.18
N GLY A 504 10.28 -7.04 23.83
CA GLY A 504 11.13 -8.06 24.42
C GLY A 504 11.99 -7.56 25.59
N ARG A 505 11.77 -6.32 26.05
CA ARG A 505 12.49 -5.74 27.19
C ARG A 505 11.71 -5.92 28.47
N GLY A 506 12.43 -6.24 29.54
CA GLY A 506 11.89 -6.44 30.88
C GLY A 506 11.72 -7.91 31.23
N THR A 507 11.69 -8.19 32.54
CA THR A 507 11.37 -9.51 33.08
C THR A 507 9.93 -9.50 33.57
N HIS A 508 9.19 -10.58 33.29
CA HIS A 508 7.90 -10.83 33.91
C HIS A 508 8.07 -11.89 34.98
N ASP A 509 7.52 -11.64 36.15
CA ASP A 509 7.26 -12.72 37.08
C ASP A 509 6.20 -13.65 36.45
N ASN A 510 6.46 -14.96 36.47
CA ASN A 510 5.63 -15.94 35.77
C ASN A 510 4.19 -15.94 36.33
N GLU A 511 4.04 -15.75 37.64
CA GLU A 511 2.71 -15.68 38.28
C GLU A 511 1.94 -14.45 37.81
N SER A 512 2.60 -13.29 37.82
CA SER A 512 2.01 -12.02 37.37
C SER A 512 1.59 -12.08 35.90
N ARG A 513 2.39 -12.75 35.04
CA ARG A 513 2.07 -12.96 33.63
C ARG A 513 0.81 -13.81 33.46
N ASP A 514 0.70 -14.90 34.18
CA ASP A 514 -0.44 -15.83 34.08
C ASP A 514 -1.75 -15.16 34.50
N VAL A 515 -1.73 -14.31 35.52
CA VAL A 515 -2.88 -13.52 35.95
C VAL A 515 -3.31 -12.54 34.85
N ILE A 516 -2.37 -11.82 34.22
CA ILE A 516 -2.68 -10.89 33.13
C ILE A 516 -3.23 -11.64 31.92
N VAL A 517 -2.67 -12.79 31.55
CA VAL A 517 -3.19 -13.60 30.44
C VAL A 517 -4.61 -14.11 30.74
N ALA A 518 -4.87 -14.59 31.95
CA ALA A 518 -6.19 -15.02 32.37
C ALA A 518 -7.21 -13.86 32.33
N LEU A 519 -6.77 -12.66 32.68
CA LEU A 519 -7.55 -11.43 32.65
C LEU A 519 -7.85 -10.95 31.22
N LEU A 520 -6.83 -10.85 30.35
CA LEU A 520 -6.96 -10.36 28.97
C LEU A 520 -7.96 -11.18 28.16
N TRP A 521 -8.10 -12.48 28.45
CA TRP A 521 -9.10 -13.34 27.83
C TRP A 521 -10.51 -12.75 27.92
N HIS A 522 -10.88 -12.15 29.07
CA HIS A 522 -12.21 -11.53 29.25
C HIS A 522 -12.43 -10.27 28.39
N TRP A 523 -11.36 -9.66 27.89
CA TRP A 523 -11.41 -8.52 26.96
C TRP A 523 -11.31 -8.93 25.49
N GLN A 524 -10.77 -10.12 25.22
CA GLN A 524 -10.77 -10.71 23.87
C GLN A 524 -12.15 -11.26 23.49
N GLU A 525 -12.92 -11.73 24.47
CA GLU A 525 -14.30 -12.17 24.28
C GLU A 525 -15.28 -10.97 24.10
N PRO A 526 -16.46 -11.21 23.46
CA PRO A 526 -17.51 -10.22 23.36
C PRO A 526 -17.85 -9.57 24.70
N LEU A 527 -18.21 -8.28 24.67
CA LEU A 527 -18.44 -7.47 25.86
C LEU A 527 -19.45 -8.13 26.81
N HIS A 528 -18.95 -8.54 27.98
CA HIS A 528 -19.76 -9.16 29.03
C HIS A 528 -19.57 -8.44 30.37
N VAL A 529 -20.36 -7.39 30.59
CA VAL A 529 -20.17 -6.42 31.70
C VAL A 529 -20.02 -7.09 33.07
N PRO A 530 -20.92 -8.02 33.51
CA PRO A 530 -20.79 -8.63 34.84
C PRO A 530 -19.46 -9.37 35.05
N ARG A 531 -18.94 -9.99 34.00
CA ARG A 531 -17.72 -10.81 34.04
C ARG A 531 -16.49 -9.92 34.13
N ARG A 532 -16.41 -8.88 33.30
CA ARG A 532 -15.32 -7.88 33.34
C ARG A 532 -15.30 -7.13 34.67
N THR A 533 -16.45 -6.71 35.19
CA THR A 533 -16.54 -6.05 36.51
C THR A 533 -16.07 -6.95 37.66
N LEU A 534 -16.46 -8.23 37.66
CA LEU A 534 -15.98 -9.18 38.66
C LEU A 534 -14.48 -9.45 38.52
N ALA A 535 -13.96 -9.60 37.30
CA ALA A 535 -12.53 -9.78 37.04
C ALA A 535 -11.70 -8.62 37.60
N LEU A 536 -12.12 -7.37 37.39
CA LEU A 536 -11.48 -6.19 37.97
C LEU A 536 -11.59 -6.17 39.50
N SER A 537 -12.71 -6.62 40.06
CA SER A 537 -12.91 -6.67 41.51
C SER A 537 -12.00 -7.70 42.18
N ILE A 538 -11.80 -8.87 41.56
CA ILE A 538 -10.86 -9.90 42.03
C ILE A 538 -9.43 -9.34 42.09
N LEU A 539 -9.00 -8.61 41.05
CA LEU A 539 -7.66 -8.03 40.99
C LEU A 539 -7.46 -6.81 41.88
N SER A 540 -8.54 -6.07 42.14
CA SER A 540 -8.52 -4.95 43.07
C SER A 540 -8.37 -5.40 44.53
N CYS A 541 -8.65 -6.67 44.81
CA CYS A 541 -8.42 -7.28 46.11
C CYS A 541 -6.94 -7.63 46.27
N SER A 542 -6.13 -6.62 46.64
CA SER A 542 -4.67 -6.72 46.79
C SER A 542 -4.22 -7.78 47.80
N SER A 543 -5.12 -8.20 48.69
CA SER A 543 -4.85 -9.23 49.67
C SER A 543 -4.85 -10.62 49.05
N LEU A 544 -5.64 -10.89 47.99
CA LEU A 544 -5.70 -12.23 47.40
C LEU A 544 -4.36 -12.66 46.75
N PRO A 545 -3.83 -13.85 47.07
CA PRO A 545 -2.67 -14.43 46.40
C PRO A 545 -2.87 -14.55 44.88
N GLN A 546 -1.81 -14.31 44.10
CA GLN A 546 -1.86 -14.37 42.63
C GLN A 546 -2.36 -15.71 42.07
N PRO A 547 -1.96 -16.89 42.63
CA PRO A 547 -2.50 -18.18 42.17
C PRO A 547 -4.02 -18.27 42.30
N LEU A 548 -4.59 -17.75 43.40
CA LEU A 548 -6.04 -17.72 43.62
C LEU A 548 -6.73 -16.71 42.72
N GLN A 549 -6.12 -15.55 42.47
CA GLN A 549 -6.65 -14.58 41.50
C GLN A 549 -6.75 -15.21 40.10
N LYS A 550 -5.70 -15.89 39.64
CA LYS A 550 -5.68 -16.61 38.36
C LYS A 550 -6.79 -17.65 38.29
N GLU A 551 -6.90 -18.51 39.30
CA GLU A 551 -7.92 -19.56 39.34
C GLU A 551 -9.34 -18.97 39.32
N CYS A 552 -9.61 -17.94 40.11
CA CYS A 552 -10.88 -17.22 40.08
C CYS A 552 -11.20 -16.67 38.68
N LEU A 553 -10.22 -16.04 38.02
CA LEU A 553 -10.39 -15.49 36.66
C LEU A 553 -10.71 -16.56 35.63
N VAL A 554 -10.22 -17.80 35.82
CA VAL A 554 -10.57 -18.94 34.96
C VAL A 554 -12.00 -19.40 35.26
N LEU A 555 -12.38 -19.52 36.53
CA LEU A 555 -13.69 -20.04 36.93
C LEU A 555 -14.87 -19.15 36.54
N ILE A 556 -14.70 -17.82 36.54
CA ILE A 556 -15.77 -16.88 36.18
C ILE A 556 -16.11 -16.89 34.68
N ARG A 557 -15.33 -17.61 33.85
CA ARG A 557 -15.59 -17.73 32.41
C ARG A 557 -16.91 -18.44 32.14
N ASP A 558 -17.12 -19.57 32.81
CA ASP A 558 -18.25 -20.46 32.56
C ASP A 558 -19.40 -20.26 33.56
N MET A 559 -19.32 -19.21 34.36
CA MET A 559 -20.28 -18.94 35.42
C MET A 559 -21.49 -18.13 34.93
N GLU A 560 -22.68 -18.47 35.42
CA GLU A 560 -23.93 -17.78 35.12
C GLU A 560 -23.96 -16.32 35.64
N ASP A 561 -24.61 -15.44 34.90
CA ASP A 561 -24.73 -13.99 35.19
C ASP A 561 -25.20 -13.66 36.60
N ASP A 562 -26.18 -14.40 37.10
CA ASP A 562 -26.72 -14.18 38.44
C ASP A 562 -25.68 -14.46 39.53
N HIS A 563 -24.80 -15.44 39.32
CA HIS A 563 -23.69 -15.71 40.21
C HIS A 563 -22.59 -14.65 40.06
N LEU A 564 -22.27 -14.23 38.83
CA LEU A 564 -21.29 -13.18 38.55
C LEU A 564 -21.65 -11.86 39.25
N ARG A 565 -22.92 -11.42 39.17
CA ARG A 565 -23.39 -10.18 39.82
C ARG A 565 -23.32 -10.27 41.35
N LYS A 566 -23.72 -11.41 41.91
CA LYS A 566 -23.65 -11.66 43.37
C LYS A 566 -22.20 -11.64 43.85
N LEU A 567 -21.31 -12.35 43.16
CA LEU A 567 -19.88 -12.34 43.47
C LEU A 567 -19.27 -10.95 43.33
N GLY A 568 -19.61 -10.22 42.27
CA GLY A 568 -19.13 -8.84 42.07
C GLY A 568 -19.47 -7.96 43.27
N THR A 569 -20.73 -8.02 43.72
CA THR A 569 -21.22 -7.27 44.89
C THR A 569 -20.53 -7.70 46.19
N ILE A 570 -20.25 -9.00 46.35
CA ILE A 570 -19.57 -9.56 47.52
C ILE A 570 -18.12 -9.04 47.56
N MET A 571 -17.38 -9.22 46.47
CA MET A 571 -15.97 -8.87 46.35
C MET A 571 -15.74 -7.36 46.47
N SER A 572 -16.63 -6.54 45.91
CA SER A 572 -16.53 -5.08 45.99
C SER A 572 -16.90 -4.51 47.36
N SER A 573 -17.67 -5.23 48.18
CA SER A 573 -18.18 -4.68 49.45
C SER A 573 -17.11 -4.55 50.52
N GLY A 574 -16.11 -5.43 50.54
CA GLY A 574 -15.04 -5.40 51.55
C GLY A 574 -15.48 -5.59 53.02
N THR A 575 -16.76 -5.86 53.29
CA THR A 575 -17.32 -5.98 54.64
C THR A 575 -17.19 -7.39 55.22
N GLU A 576 -17.30 -7.54 56.54
CA GLU A 576 -17.45 -8.84 57.22
C GLU A 576 -18.67 -9.62 56.69
N MET A 577 -19.74 -8.91 56.36
CA MET A 577 -20.93 -9.51 55.74
C MET A 577 -20.66 -10.11 54.36
N ALA A 578 -19.58 -9.72 53.68
CA ALA A 578 -19.17 -10.34 52.41
C ALA A 578 -18.82 -11.81 52.59
N CYS A 579 -18.11 -12.18 53.68
CA CYS A 579 -17.81 -13.58 54.01
C CYS A 579 -19.11 -14.39 54.12
N THR A 580 -20.11 -13.80 54.78
CA THR A 580 -21.41 -14.46 55.02
C THR A 580 -22.24 -14.67 53.77
N ARG A 581 -22.24 -13.69 52.89
CA ARG A 581 -22.89 -13.77 51.59
C ARG A 581 -22.15 -14.76 50.68
N LEU A 582 -20.82 -14.82 50.74
CA LEU A 582 -20.02 -15.76 49.97
C LEU A 582 -20.28 -17.21 50.40
N ALA A 583 -20.23 -17.53 51.69
CA ALA A 583 -20.53 -18.90 52.12
C ALA A 583 -21.96 -19.32 51.77
N LYS A 584 -22.94 -18.42 51.92
CA LYS A 584 -24.31 -18.69 51.49
C LYS A 584 -24.38 -18.98 49.98
N LEU A 585 -23.61 -18.25 49.17
CA LEU A 585 -23.56 -18.46 47.73
C LEU A 585 -22.91 -19.81 47.38
N ILE A 586 -21.77 -20.14 48.00
CA ILE A 586 -21.07 -21.43 47.82
C ILE A 586 -21.99 -22.59 48.19
N CYS A 587 -22.73 -22.48 49.30
CA CYS A 587 -23.66 -23.52 49.75
C CYS A 587 -24.92 -23.68 48.87
N SER A 588 -25.18 -22.76 47.95
CA SER A 588 -26.37 -22.81 47.11
C SER A 588 -26.28 -23.95 46.10
N ARG A 589 -27.40 -24.67 45.90
CA ARG A 589 -27.45 -25.85 45.00
C ARG A 589 -26.93 -25.58 43.58
N PRO A 590 -27.20 -24.41 42.94
CA PRO A 590 -26.68 -24.13 41.61
C PRO A 590 -25.16 -23.99 41.60
N PHE A 591 -24.56 -23.39 42.63
CA PHE A 591 -23.13 -23.12 42.70
C PHE A 591 -22.29 -24.40 42.82
N LEU A 592 -22.77 -25.38 43.59
CA LEU A 592 -22.09 -26.67 43.81
C LEU A 592 -21.99 -27.55 42.55
N ARG A 593 -22.84 -27.32 41.54
CA ARG A 593 -22.84 -28.14 40.31
C ARG A 593 -21.60 -27.93 39.43
N HIS A 594 -20.82 -26.87 39.66
CA HIS A 594 -19.75 -26.49 38.75
C HIS A 594 -18.35 -27.00 39.15
N HIS A 595 -18.20 -27.84 40.19
CA HIS A 595 -16.88 -28.28 40.71
C HIS A 595 -15.92 -27.12 41.04
N GLN A 596 -16.47 -25.95 41.39
CA GLN A 596 -15.71 -24.71 41.65
C GLN A 596 -15.46 -24.46 43.14
N GLU A 597 -15.85 -25.40 44.01
CA GLU A 597 -15.90 -25.17 45.45
C GLU A 597 -14.52 -24.91 46.06
N GLY A 598 -13.47 -25.59 45.58
CA GLY A 598 -12.11 -25.45 46.12
C GLY A 598 -11.57 -24.02 46.08
N CYS A 599 -11.64 -23.37 44.92
CA CYS A 599 -11.14 -22.01 44.74
C CYS A 599 -11.93 -21.00 45.60
N TRP A 600 -13.26 -21.05 45.55
CA TRP A 600 -14.09 -20.12 46.31
C TRP A 600 -14.06 -20.38 47.82
N LYS A 601 -13.82 -21.63 48.24
CA LYS A 601 -13.51 -21.99 49.63
C LYS A 601 -12.21 -21.34 50.09
N ALA A 602 -11.16 -21.38 49.26
CA ALA A 602 -9.90 -20.71 49.54
C ALA A 602 -10.05 -19.17 49.60
N VAL A 603 -10.83 -18.58 48.69
CA VAL A 603 -11.18 -17.15 48.74
C VAL A 603 -11.92 -16.80 50.02
N LEU A 604 -12.92 -17.60 50.41
CA LEU A 604 -13.68 -17.39 51.64
C LEU A 604 -12.77 -17.47 52.88
N LEU A 605 -11.95 -18.51 52.97
CA LEU A 605 -10.99 -18.69 54.06
C LEU A 605 -10.09 -17.46 54.18
N PHE A 606 -9.53 -17.02 53.05
CA PHE A 606 -8.66 -15.87 53.00
C PHE A 606 -9.38 -14.57 53.41
N MET A 607 -10.62 -14.36 52.93
CA MET A 607 -11.44 -13.22 53.34
C MET A 607 -11.75 -13.23 54.85
N MET A 608 -11.93 -14.42 55.43
CA MET A 608 -12.12 -14.58 56.86
C MET A 608 -10.84 -14.27 57.62
N GLU A 609 -9.67 -14.76 57.17
CA GLU A 609 -8.36 -14.52 57.82
C GLU A 609 -8.04 -13.03 57.91
N GLN A 610 -8.29 -12.28 56.83
CA GLN A 610 -8.14 -10.81 56.80
C GLN A 610 -9.05 -10.09 57.81
N ARG A 611 -10.09 -10.76 58.31
CA ARG A 611 -11.08 -10.22 59.24
C ARG A 611 -11.16 -11.05 60.53
N LYS A 612 -10.13 -11.83 60.85
CA LYS A 612 -10.15 -12.78 61.98
C LYS A 612 -10.54 -12.11 63.32
N GLU A 613 -10.18 -10.84 63.48
CA GLU A 613 -10.40 -10.09 64.73
C GLU A 613 -11.81 -9.49 64.83
N THR A 614 -12.41 -9.10 63.70
CA THR A 614 -13.71 -8.39 63.68
C THR A 614 -14.87 -9.27 63.23
N LEU A 615 -14.63 -10.34 62.46
CA LEU A 615 -15.68 -11.12 61.81
C LEU A 615 -16.66 -11.73 62.81
N ARG A 616 -16.16 -12.30 63.90
CA ARG A 616 -17.01 -12.91 64.93
C ARG A 616 -17.89 -11.86 65.59
N ASP A 617 -17.27 -10.82 66.13
CA ASP A 617 -17.98 -9.79 66.88
C ASP A 617 -18.96 -9.05 65.96
N HIS A 618 -18.57 -8.76 64.71
CA HIS A 618 -19.46 -8.15 63.72
C HIS A 618 -20.66 -9.04 63.37
N THR A 619 -20.44 -10.34 63.12
CA THR A 619 -21.55 -11.25 62.77
C THR A 619 -22.53 -11.44 63.92
N LEU A 620 -22.06 -11.43 65.17
CA LEU A 620 -22.93 -11.48 66.35
C LEU A 620 -23.76 -10.21 66.54
N THR A 621 -23.19 -9.03 66.26
CA THR A 621 -23.90 -7.76 66.42
C THR A 621 -24.93 -7.52 65.31
N HIS A 622 -24.68 -8.01 64.09
CA HIS A 622 -25.47 -7.65 62.90
C HIS A 622 -26.37 -8.78 62.37
N MET A 623 -26.31 -9.99 62.95
CA MET A 623 -27.17 -11.10 62.56
C MET A 623 -28.11 -11.47 63.70
N ASP A 624 -29.35 -11.80 63.34
CA ASP A 624 -30.21 -12.50 64.28
C ASP A 624 -29.69 -13.93 64.55
N VAL A 625 -30.07 -14.49 65.69
CA VAL A 625 -29.65 -15.84 66.13
C VAL A 625 -29.85 -16.89 65.03
N LYS A 626 -30.98 -16.85 64.32
CA LYS A 626 -31.30 -17.81 63.26
C LYS A 626 -30.36 -17.68 62.06
N LYS A 627 -30.07 -16.45 61.62
CA LYS A 627 -29.11 -16.17 60.55
C LYS A 627 -27.69 -16.56 60.95
N TRP A 628 -27.31 -16.35 62.21
CA TRP A 628 -26.00 -16.71 62.73
C TRP A 628 -25.78 -18.24 62.73
N PHE A 629 -26.75 -19.03 63.23
CA PHE A 629 -26.67 -20.49 63.13
C PHE A 629 -26.65 -20.98 61.68
N LYS A 630 -27.44 -20.37 60.80
CA LYS A 630 -27.41 -20.68 59.36
C LYS A 630 -26.05 -20.38 58.73
N TRP A 631 -25.39 -19.29 59.13
CA TRP A 631 -24.03 -18.98 58.72
C TRP A 631 -23.03 -20.06 59.18
N LEU A 632 -23.09 -20.50 60.45
CA LEU A 632 -22.26 -21.61 60.93
C LEU A 632 -22.59 -22.94 60.24
N ALA A 633 -23.84 -23.19 59.87
CA ALA A 633 -24.24 -24.33 59.05
C ALA A 633 -23.57 -24.30 57.67
N HIS A 634 -23.52 -23.13 57.01
CA HIS A 634 -22.80 -22.98 55.75
C HIS A 634 -21.30 -23.25 55.90
N LEU A 635 -20.66 -22.75 56.96
CA LEU A 635 -19.24 -22.99 57.21
C LEU A 635 -18.95 -24.49 57.44
N ARG A 636 -19.78 -25.18 58.24
CA ARG A 636 -19.66 -26.64 58.45
C ARG A 636 -19.70 -27.40 57.13
N LYS A 637 -20.61 -27.02 56.24
CA LYS A 637 -20.78 -27.65 54.93
C LYS A 637 -19.61 -27.39 53.97
N ILE A 638 -19.04 -26.18 53.98
CA ILE A 638 -17.93 -25.81 53.08
C ILE A 638 -16.60 -26.41 53.55
N PHE A 639 -16.36 -26.41 54.86
CA PHE A 639 -15.06 -26.76 55.45
C PHE A 639 -14.98 -28.17 56.03
N ASP A 640 -16.04 -28.96 55.96
CA ASP A 640 -16.11 -30.35 56.45
C ASP A 640 -15.62 -30.48 57.91
N ILE A 641 -16.04 -29.53 58.76
CA ILE A 641 -15.53 -29.34 60.14
C ILE A 641 -15.82 -30.55 61.04
N SER A 642 -16.68 -31.48 60.60
CA SER A 642 -17.09 -32.66 61.34
C SER A 642 -16.02 -33.77 61.41
N GLU A 643 -15.02 -33.79 60.52
CA GLU A 643 -14.16 -34.97 60.32
C GLU A 643 -12.64 -34.71 60.28
N GLY A 644 -12.18 -33.45 60.43
CA GLY A 644 -10.78 -33.07 60.20
C GLY A 644 -10.03 -32.42 61.38
N PRO A 645 -8.69 -32.54 61.44
CA PRO A 645 -7.87 -31.82 62.43
C PRO A 645 -7.93 -30.29 62.25
N ALA A 646 -8.07 -29.58 63.36
CA ALA A 646 -8.28 -28.14 63.47
C ALA A 646 -7.06 -27.30 63.03
N ASN A 647 -6.83 -27.12 61.73
CA ASN A 647 -5.56 -26.57 61.24
C ASN A 647 -5.58 -25.14 60.66
N HIS A 648 -6.56 -24.29 60.96
CA HIS A 648 -6.70 -23.01 60.22
C HIS A 648 -6.55 -21.74 61.06
N GLY A 649 -6.25 -21.83 62.36
CA GLY A 649 -6.01 -20.65 63.21
C GLY A 649 -7.16 -19.63 63.28
N GLN A 650 -8.32 -19.97 62.71
CA GLN A 650 -9.46 -19.11 62.52
C GLN A 650 -10.56 -19.48 63.51
N LEU A 651 -10.88 -18.56 64.43
CA LEU A 651 -11.84 -18.78 65.52
C LEU A 651 -13.20 -19.27 65.02
N MET A 652 -13.64 -18.76 63.87
CA MET A 652 -14.94 -19.11 63.27
C MET A 652 -14.99 -20.52 62.67
N LEU A 653 -13.87 -21.24 62.60
CA LEU A 653 -13.78 -22.62 62.09
C LEU A 653 -13.40 -23.62 63.19
N GLU A 654 -13.34 -23.20 64.46
CA GLU A 654 -12.99 -24.08 65.58
C GLU A 654 -14.08 -25.17 65.77
N PRO A 655 -13.70 -26.47 65.81
CA PRO A 655 -14.67 -27.56 65.97
C PRO A 655 -15.52 -27.43 67.23
N GLU A 656 -14.95 -26.90 68.31
CA GLU A 656 -15.64 -26.69 69.59
C GLU A 656 -16.76 -25.65 69.46
N LEU A 657 -16.54 -24.53 68.75
CA LEU A 657 -17.58 -23.55 68.44
C LEU A 657 -18.73 -24.19 67.65
N HIS A 658 -18.39 -25.00 66.65
CA HIS A 658 -19.39 -25.64 65.80
C HIS A 658 -20.21 -26.71 66.55
N SER A 659 -19.58 -27.54 67.37
CA SER A 659 -20.28 -28.50 68.22
C SER A 659 -21.17 -27.81 69.25
N TRP A 660 -20.70 -26.71 69.87
CA TRP A 660 -21.51 -25.92 70.78
C TRP A 660 -22.70 -25.27 70.07
N SER A 661 -22.48 -24.71 68.88
CA SER A 661 -23.56 -24.11 68.09
C SER A 661 -24.64 -25.13 67.72
N GLN A 662 -24.30 -26.40 67.51
CA GLN A 662 -25.29 -27.47 67.29
C GLN A 662 -26.18 -27.67 68.50
N VAL A 663 -25.58 -27.76 69.69
CA VAL A 663 -26.33 -27.90 70.95
C VAL A 663 -27.28 -26.73 71.16
N LEU A 664 -26.79 -25.50 70.92
CA LEU A 664 -27.63 -24.31 71.02
C LEU A 664 -28.76 -24.28 69.99
N GLU A 665 -28.48 -24.65 68.74
CA GLU A 665 -29.44 -24.70 67.65
C GLU A 665 -30.52 -25.78 67.88
N THR A 666 -30.15 -26.96 68.36
CA THR A 666 -31.10 -28.07 68.59
C THR A 666 -31.93 -27.89 69.85
N SER A 667 -31.30 -27.43 70.94
CA SER A 667 -31.90 -27.49 72.27
C SER A 667 -32.40 -26.13 72.77
N TYR A 668 -31.84 -25.02 72.28
CA TYR A 668 -32.08 -23.69 72.86
C TYR A 668 -32.53 -22.62 71.85
N LEU A 669 -32.70 -22.94 70.56
CA LEU A 669 -33.06 -21.96 69.53
C LEU A 669 -34.34 -21.17 69.85
N GLY A 670 -35.36 -21.86 70.40
CA GLY A 670 -36.61 -21.22 70.81
C GLY A 670 -36.40 -20.19 71.92
N VAL A 671 -35.61 -20.56 72.94
CA VAL A 671 -35.26 -19.69 74.07
C VAL A 671 -34.42 -18.49 73.61
N LEU A 672 -33.36 -18.74 72.84
CA LEU A 672 -32.48 -17.69 72.31
C LEU A 672 -33.24 -16.70 71.43
N SER A 673 -34.15 -17.17 70.58
CA SER A 673 -34.99 -16.29 69.75
C SER A 673 -35.92 -15.43 70.60
N GLN A 674 -36.43 -15.94 71.72
CA GLN A 674 -37.29 -15.16 72.62
C GLN A 674 -36.49 -14.11 73.40
N LEU A 675 -35.29 -14.46 73.87
CA LEU A 675 -34.39 -13.57 74.59
C LEU A 675 -33.83 -12.46 73.69
N GLU A 676 -33.57 -12.76 72.42
CA GLU A 676 -33.08 -11.79 71.43
C GLU A 676 -34.11 -10.67 71.16
N ASN A 677 -35.40 -11.00 71.16
CA ASN A 677 -36.48 -10.04 70.94
C ASN A 677 -36.82 -9.20 72.18
N ASP A 678 -36.26 -9.52 73.34
CA ASP A 678 -36.44 -8.76 74.57
C ASP A 678 -35.25 -7.80 74.77
N PRO A 679 -35.49 -6.47 74.79
CA PRO A 679 -34.42 -5.48 74.86
C PRO A 679 -33.56 -5.61 76.13
N LYS A 680 -34.06 -6.22 77.21
CA LYS A 680 -33.29 -6.44 78.44
C LYS A 680 -32.35 -7.64 78.36
N THR A 681 -32.60 -8.58 77.44
CA THR A 681 -31.83 -9.83 77.35
C THR A 681 -31.16 -10.03 75.99
N GLY A 682 -31.32 -9.11 75.03
CA GLY A 682 -30.68 -9.20 73.73
C GLY A 682 -29.15 -9.28 73.80
N LEU A 683 -28.52 -8.53 74.72
CA LEU A 683 -27.07 -8.58 74.94
C LEU A 683 -26.61 -9.91 75.54
N LEU A 684 -27.42 -10.53 76.41
CA LEU A 684 -27.14 -11.85 76.97
C LEU A 684 -27.00 -12.90 75.86
N VAL A 685 -27.85 -12.83 74.83
CA VAL A 685 -27.78 -13.73 73.67
C VAL A 685 -26.44 -13.56 72.96
N GLN A 686 -26.02 -12.32 72.68
CA GLN A 686 -24.73 -12.06 72.03
C GLN A 686 -23.56 -12.59 72.86
N SER A 687 -23.56 -12.36 74.18
CA SER A 687 -22.53 -12.92 75.07
C SER A 687 -22.56 -14.45 75.07
N ALA A 688 -23.74 -15.08 75.12
CA ALA A 688 -23.88 -16.55 75.14
C ALA A 688 -23.31 -17.20 73.87
N LEU A 689 -23.45 -16.54 72.72
CA LEU A 689 -22.86 -16.99 71.46
C LEU A 689 -21.35 -16.68 71.37
N LYS A 690 -20.90 -15.58 71.98
CA LYS A 690 -19.49 -15.13 71.97
C LYS A 690 -18.60 -15.96 72.90
N ASP A 691 -19.07 -16.24 74.11
CA ASP A 691 -18.31 -16.82 75.22
C ASP A 691 -18.51 -18.34 75.32
N TRP A 692 -18.64 -19.01 74.18
CA TRP A 692 -18.93 -20.45 74.08
C TRP A 692 -17.97 -21.37 74.85
N ARG A 693 -16.79 -20.88 75.24
CA ARG A 693 -15.84 -21.61 76.10
C ARG A 693 -16.39 -21.88 77.50
N ASP A 694 -17.35 -21.08 77.96
CA ASP A 694 -18.06 -21.26 79.24
C ASP A 694 -19.39 -22.02 79.07
N LYS A 695 -19.42 -23.01 78.15
CA LYS A 695 -20.61 -23.75 77.71
C LYS A 695 -21.50 -24.29 78.84
N ASP A 696 -20.92 -24.79 79.93
CA ASP A 696 -21.68 -25.38 81.03
C ASP A 696 -22.44 -24.33 81.85
N SER A 697 -21.80 -23.17 82.07
CA SER A 697 -22.41 -22.03 82.75
C SER A 697 -23.53 -21.42 81.90
N ILE A 698 -23.28 -21.25 80.60
CA ILE A 698 -24.28 -20.74 79.65
C ILE A 698 -25.48 -21.70 79.59
N ARG A 699 -25.25 -23.02 79.56
CA ARG A 699 -26.32 -24.02 79.53
C ARG A 699 -27.29 -23.88 80.72
N ARG A 700 -26.77 -23.74 81.95
CA ARG A 700 -27.60 -23.57 83.16
C ARG A 700 -28.46 -22.32 83.10
N VAL A 701 -27.90 -21.21 82.60
CA VAL A 701 -28.64 -19.96 82.41
C VAL A 701 -29.75 -20.13 81.37
N LEU A 702 -29.48 -20.81 80.26
CA LEU A 702 -30.48 -21.06 79.21
C LEU A 702 -31.56 -22.06 79.66
N ASP A 703 -31.22 -23.07 80.46
CA ASP A 703 -32.18 -24.02 81.04
C ASP A 703 -33.19 -23.31 81.95
N PHE A 704 -32.75 -22.34 82.75
CA PHE A 704 -33.64 -21.50 83.56
C PHE A 704 -34.68 -20.78 82.69
N PHE A 705 -34.24 -20.10 81.63
CA PHE A 705 -35.15 -19.42 80.70
C PHE A 705 -36.03 -20.39 79.89
N GLY A 706 -35.59 -21.63 79.69
CA GLY A 706 -36.39 -22.67 79.04
C GLY A 706 -37.52 -23.24 79.93
N ARG A 707 -37.31 -23.29 81.26
CA ARG A 707 -38.29 -23.80 82.23
C ARG A 707 -39.26 -22.73 82.73
N SER A 708 -38.79 -21.49 82.88
CA SER A 708 -39.59 -20.41 83.44
C SER A 708 -40.61 -19.86 82.44
N ARG A 709 -41.89 -20.18 82.63
CA ARG A 709 -43.00 -19.67 81.80
C ARG A 709 -43.46 -18.25 82.18
N ALA A 710 -42.99 -17.69 83.31
CA ALA A 710 -43.40 -16.38 83.79
C ALA A 710 -42.17 -15.48 83.97
N ARG A 711 -42.07 -14.43 83.14
CA ARG A 711 -41.03 -13.40 83.26
C ARG A 711 -41.32 -12.53 84.48
N ASP A 712 -41.05 -13.03 85.68
CA ASP A 712 -41.01 -12.18 86.86
C ASP A 712 -39.86 -11.18 86.67
N LEU A 713 -40.21 -9.93 86.40
CA LEU A 713 -39.26 -8.84 86.14
C LEU A 713 -38.36 -8.55 87.36
N GLN A 714 -38.70 -9.07 88.55
CA GLN A 714 -37.89 -8.94 89.76
C GLN A 714 -36.96 -10.14 90.01
N HIS A 715 -36.90 -11.11 89.09
CA HIS A 715 -36.06 -12.29 89.28
C HIS A 715 -34.57 -11.90 89.44
N PRO A 716 -33.85 -12.40 90.46
CA PRO A 716 -32.45 -12.02 90.74
C PRO A 716 -31.52 -12.19 89.54
N LEU A 717 -31.76 -13.20 88.70
CA LEU A 717 -31.00 -13.42 87.48
C LEU A 717 -31.16 -12.27 86.47
N LEU A 718 -32.37 -11.75 86.27
CA LEU A 718 -32.62 -10.64 85.35
C LEU A 718 -31.97 -9.34 85.85
N LEU A 719 -32.02 -9.09 87.16
CA LEU A 719 -31.31 -7.96 87.79
C LEU A 719 -29.79 -8.08 87.65
N ALA A 720 -29.24 -9.29 87.80
CA ALA A 720 -27.82 -9.54 87.61
C ALA A 720 -27.39 -9.38 86.13
N ILE A 721 -28.24 -9.76 85.18
CA ILE A 721 -28.01 -9.53 83.75
C ILE A 721 -27.94 -8.02 83.47
N ASP A 722 -28.88 -7.23 83.97
CA ASP A 722 -28.93 -5.78 83.78
C ASP A 722 -27.74 -5.07 84.44
N ALA A 723 -27.32 -5.52 85.62
CA ALA A 723 -26.14 -5.02 86.32
C ALA A 723 -24.83 -5.33 85.57
N LEU A 724 -24.73 -6.48 84.90
CA LEU A 724 -23.55 -6.83 84.10
C LEU A 724 -23.50 -6.07 82.78
N ASP A 725 -24.65 -5.85 82.13
CA ASP A 725 -24.74 -5.10 80.88
C ASP A 725 -24.44 -3.60 81.07
N SER A 726 -24.91 -3.00 82.17
CA SER A 726 -24.64 -1.60 82.49
C SER A 726 -23.16 -1.29 82.76
N GLN A 727 -22.35 -2.31 83.06
CA GLN A 727 -20.89 -2.15 83.25
C GLN A 727 -20.07 -2.27 81.96
N GLY A 728 -20.69 -2.65 80.83
CA GLY A 728 -20.01 -2.80 79.54
C GLY A 728 -18.85 -3.82 79.55
N ARG A 729 -18.77 -4.68 80.57
CA ARG A 729 -17.72 -5.69 80.69
C ARG A 729 -18.13 -6.93 79.91
N ASN A 730 -17.24 -7.46 79.06
CA ASN A 730 -17.39 -8.83 78.56
C ASN A 730 -17.59 -9.75 79.77
N ARG A 731 -18.65 -10.57 79.73
CA ARG A 731 -18.95 -11.55 80.76
C ARG A 731 -17.93 -12.68 80.63
N GLY A 732 -16.70 -12.45 81.09
CA GLY A 732 -15.70 -13.52 81.16
C GLY A 732 -16.19 -14.66 82.04
N ALA A 733 -15.43 -15.75 82.13
CA ALA A 733 -15.78 -16.97 82.88
C ALA A 733 -16.39 -16.72 84.28
N GLN A 734 -15.89 -15.71 85.01
CA GLN A 734 -16.43 -15.32 86.32
C GLN A 734 -17.86 -14.78 86.27
N GLY A 735 -18.20 -13.99 85.24
CA GLY A 735 -19.55 -13.47 85.03
C GLY A 735 -20.54 -14.58 84.68
N TRP A 736 -20.16 -15.50 83.79
CA TRP A 736 -20.99 -16.67 83.46
C TRP A 736 -21.18 -17.60 84.65
N ALA A 737 -20.14 -17.84 85.45
CA ALA A 737 -20.23 -18.65 86.66
C ALA A 737 -21.21 -18.05 87.69
N ALA A 738 -21.19 -16.72 87.89
CA ALA A 738 -22.12 -16.03 88.80
C ALA A 738 -23.58 -16.15 88.33
N LEU A 739 -23.85 -15.94 87.03
CA LEU A 739 -25.18 -16.10 86.46
C LEU A 739 -25.67 -17.55 86.55
N ALA A 740 -24.79 -18.52 86.29
CA ALA A 740 -25.11 -19.94 86.39
C ALA A 740 -25.45 -20.36 87.83
N ALA A 741 -24.76 -19.79 88.83
CA ALA A 741 -25.06 -20.03 90.24
C ALA A 741 -26.45 -19.49 90.62
N LEU A 742 -26.79 -18.27 90.17
CA LEU A 742 -28.12 -17.68 90.38
C LEU A 742 -29.23 -18.47 89.67
N ALA A 743 -28.95 -18.98 88.47
CA ALA A 743 -29.88 -19.81 87.71
C ALA A 743 -30.10 -21.22 88.31
N SER A 744 -29.20 -21.68 89.20
CA SER A 744 -29.27 -23.00 89.86
C SER A 744 -29.72 -22.92 91.33
N ALA A 745 -29.97 -21.71 91.85
CA ALA A 745 -30.46 -21.50 93.21
C ALA A 745 -31.96 -21.76 93.36
N GLU A 746 -32.63 -22.09 92.24
CA GLU A 746 -33.96 -22.71 92.13
C GLU A 746 -33.83 -24.18 91.74
#